data_AF-A0A954SN28-F1
#
_entry.id   AF-A0A954SN28-F1
#
_cell.length_a   1.000
_cell.length_b   1.000
_cell.length_c   1.000
_cell.angle_alpha   90.00
_cell.angle_beta   90.00
_cell.angle_gamma   90.00
#
_symmetry.space_group_name_H-M   'P 1'
#
loop_
_entity.id
_entity.type
_entity.pdbx_description
1 polymer ?
#
loop_
_entity_poly.entity_id
_entity_poly.type
_entity_poly.pdbx_seq_one_letter_code
_entity_poly.pdbx_strand_id
1 'polypeptide(L)'
;MSSTTTAPTGGEKSRAKRAIGPKLRILLYVLFAITALLGANSIYLTAITFLEWLRGETYQNYFYQLMFLAHLVLGLILILPFVVFGLIHMRNTMNRKNRRAVNVGYALFAICLVVLISGLLLMRVGNFDLKNPFTRSVVYWMHFVCPFVAGWLYWLHRLIGPKIKWRVGLTYVGVVGVVVLLMVMSHTQDPRLWNVVGPKEGEKYFKPSLARTATGNFIPAKTLMQEEYCLKCHQDAHKQWANSAHHFSSFNNPTYLASIRETREVSLKRDGNVQASRWCAACHDPVPFLSGAFDDPKYDLVKDPTSQAGVTCTACHSITHVNSTKGNGDYTIEEPIHYPFTFSENPFLQWVNNQLVKAKPSFHKKTFLKDFHKTAEFCSTCHKVSLPKELNHYKEFLRGQNHYDTYLLTGVSGHSARSFYYPPKAKDNCSVCHMPLAKSNDFGANLFGSQDLSIHNHLFPAANTGIAWLKDLPDVVKIHEEFLKDSLRVDIFGIKEEGAINGKLYAPLRPEVPTLVPGRKYLLETVLRTLKLGHLFSQGTVDSNEIWLDVTVKSGEKVIGRSGGIEENTEVDKWSHFVNVFMLDREGNRINRRNPQDIFVPLYNHQIPPGAANSIHYELELPEKLDAPVTIEVKLQYRKFDQEYMEFVTNKAQEGDNPIRGHEMGKKYRNELPIVTICMDQITLPVEGVAATIEQPKVEIPEWQRWNDYGIGLLLKGKAELRQAEDAFKEVEKLNRFDGPINLARVYYMEGRLDEMVEVLGRAASAKDPPAPPWTLNWLTGQANREQGHLVEAEKNFRKVLEDKTPEMIEKGFDFSLDIEVINLLGLTQFDMAKQARGDERDAERKDLLLRGVDTFKKTLLIDSENISAHYNLHLLYTQLGEKQLADEHQKLHSIYKLDENAADRAIALARQRYPWGNHAAEPLVIYSLHRPDAPGLQANQERARLETQTALGGAR
;
A
#
# COMPACT_ATOMS: atom_id res chain seq x y z
N MET A 1 -1.05 -80.41 -94.00
CA MET A 1 0.05 -79.50 -93.60
C MET A 1 -0.49 -78.69 -92.43
N SER A 2 -0.26 -79.12 -91.18
CA SER A 2 0.85 -78.66 -90.29
C SER A 2 0.80 -77.14 -90.11
N SER A 3 0.75 -76.56 -88.90
CA SER A 3 1.29 -77.03 -87.63
C SER A 3 0.63 -76.33 -86.44
N THR A 4 0.50 -77.10 -85.36
CA THR A 4 0.37 -76.74 -83.95
C THR A 4 1.36 -75.66 -83.48
N THR A 5 0.93 -74.77 -82.58
CA THR A 5 1.79 -74.30 -81.48
C THR A 5 0.96 -73.91 -80.25
N THR A 6 1.34 -74.50 -79.12
CA THR A 6 0.81 -74.37 -77.76
C THR A 6 1.28 -73.10 -77.04
N ALA A 7 0.56 -72.74 -75.96
CA ALA A 7 0.62 -71.52 -75.13
C ALA A 7 1.98 -71.14 -74.50
N PRO A 8 2.04 -69.94 -73.86
CA PRO A 8 2.17 -69.98 -72.41
C PRO A 8 1.19 -69.07 -71.66
N THR A 9 0.65 -69.62 -70.57
CA THR A 9 -0.09 -68.96 -69.50
C THR A 9 0.77 -67.90 -68.81
N GLY A 10 0.54 -66.62 -69.12
CA GLY A 10 1.12 -65.50 -68.40
C GLY A 10 0.35 -65.25 -67.11
N GLY A 11 0.99 -65.53 -65.97
CA GLY A 11 0.39 -65.46 -64.63
C GLY A 11 -0.29 -64.12 -64.31
N GLU A 12 -1.35 -64.21 -63.50
CA GLU A 12 -2.02 -63.07 -62.89
C GLU A 12 -0.98 -62.17 -62.20
N LYS A 13 -0.70 -61.00 -62.78
CA LYS A 13 -0.02 -59.92 -62.10
C LYS A 13 -0.91 -59.51 -60.92
N SER A 14 -0.59 -60.00 -59.72
CA SER A 14 -1.15 -59.53 -58.45
C SER A 14 -1.28 -58.01 -58.50
N ARG A 15 -2.51 -57.52 -58.59
CA ARG A 15 -2.85 -56.10 -58.71
C ARG A 15 -2.23 -55.40 -57.51
N ALA A 16 -1.20 -54.58 -57.72
CA ALA A 16 -0.45 -53.95 -56.65
C ALA A 16 -1.41 -53.25 -55.66
N LYS A 17 -1.53 -53.78 -54.43
CA LYS A 17 -2.39 -53.21 -53.40
C LYS A 17 -2.01 -51.73 -53.22
N ARG A 18 -2.97 -50.83 -53.46
CA ARG A 18 -2.79 -49.38 -53.31
C ARG A 18 -2.40 -49.10 -51.85
N ALA A 19 -1.37 -48.26 -51.64
CA ALA A 19 -0.91 -47.86 -50.30
C ALA A 19 -2.04 -47.23 -49.46
N ILE A 20 -3.01 -46.63 -50.14
CA ILE A 20 -4.19 -45.99 -49.55
C ILE A 20 -5.42 -46.60 -50.22
N GLY A 21 -6.08 -47.52 -49.50
CA GLY A 21 -7.34 -48.13 -49.91
C GLY A 21 -8.52 -47.15 -49.82
N PRO A 22 -9.73 -47.53 -50.29
CA PRO A 22 -10.90 -46.65 -50.30
C PRO A 22 -11.25 -46.08 -48.91
N LYS A 23 -11.26 -46.93 -47.87
CA LYS A 23 -11.52 -46.52 -46.47
C LYS A 23 -10.42 -45.59 -45.92
N LEU A 24 -9.14 -45.91 -46.17
CA LEU A 24 -8.01 -45.10 -45.72
C LEU A 24 -7.93 -43.74 -46.45
N ARG A 25 -8.50 -43.65 -47.66
CA ARG A 25 -8.61 -42.40 -48.42
C ARG A 25 -9.62 -41.44 -47.79
N ILE A 26 -10.74 -41.94 -47.28
CA ILE A 26 -11.72 -41.13 -46.53
C ILE A 26 -11.05 -40.54 -45.29
N LEU A 27 -10.34 -41.38 -44.51
CA LEU A 27 -9.59 -40.94 -43.33
C LEU A 27 -8.54 -39.87 -43.70
N LEU A 28 -7.83 -40.04 -44.82
CA LEU A 28 -6.87 -39.03 -45.31
C LEU A 28 -7.55 -37.69 -45.63
N TYR A 29 -8.73 -37.69 -46.24
CA TYR A 29 -9.46 -36.44 -46.51
C TYR A 29 -9.93 -35.75 -45.24
N VAL A 30 -10.38 -36.52 -44.24
CA VAL A 30 -10.71 -35.98 -42.90
C VAL A 30 -9.47 -35.35 -42.26
N LEU A 31 -8.31 -36.03 -42.31
CA LEU A 31 -7.06 -35.49 -41.80
C LEU A 31 -6.68 -34.18 -42.50
N PHE A 32 -6.74 -34.14 -43.84
CA PHE A 32 -6.46 -32.90 -44.58
C PHE A 32 -7.42 -31.77 -44.22
N ALA A 33 -8.72 -32.05 -44.01
CA ALA A 33 -9.67 -31.03 -43.60
C ALA A 33 -9.34 -30.46 -42.21
N ILE A 34 -9.08 -31.32 -41.22
CA ILE A 34 -8.71 -30.90 -39.86
C ILE A 34 -7.38 -30.15 -39.87
N THR A 35 -6.37 -30.65 -40.60
CA THR A 35 -5.07 -29.96 -40.75
C THR A 35 -5.20 -28.62 -41.47
N ALA A 36 -6.15 -28.46 -42.40
CA ALA A 36 -6.42 -27.17 -43.05
C ALA A 36 -6.97 -26.15 -42.07
N LEU A 37 -7.96 -26.55 -41.27
CA LEU A 37 -8.55 -25.69 -40.24
C LEU A 37 -7.53 -25.31 -39.17
N LEU A 38 -6.73 -26.29 -38.69
CA LEU A 38 -5.62 -26.03 -37.78
C LEU A 38 -4.58 -25.11 -38.41
N GLY A 39 -4.23 -25.30 -39.68
CA GLY A 39 -3.29 -24.44 -40.39
C GLY A 39 -3.78 -22.99 -40.47
N ALA A 40 -5.03 -22.77 -40.88
CA ALA A 40 -5.65 -21.44 -40.92
C ALA A 40 -5.67 -20.80 -39.53
N ASN A 41 -6.11 -21.56 -38.53
CA ASN A 41 -6.18 -21.11 -37.15
C ASN A 41 -4.79 -20.78 -36.57
N SER A 42 -3.77 -21.62 -36.81
CA SER A 42 -2.38 -21.36 -36.41
C SER A 42 -1.83 -20.10 -37.06
N ILE A 43 -2.07 -19.89 -38.36
CA ILE A 43 -1.64 -18.66 -39.06
C ILE A 43 -2.23 -17.43 -38.38
N TYR A 44 -3.54 -17.45 -38.08
CA TYR A 44 -4.18 -16.36 -37.35
C TYR A 44 -3.57 -16.16 -35.94
N LEU A 45 -3.45 -17.21 -35.13
CA LEU A 45 -2.90 -17.12 -33.77
C LEU A 45 -1.46 -16.62 -33.77
N THR A 46 -0.63 -17.11 -34.69
CA THR A 46 0.76 -16.66 -34.88
C THR A 46 0.81 -15.23 -35.38
N ALA A 47 -0.07 -14.81 -36.30
CA ALA A 47 -0.09 -13.43 -36.80
C ALA A 47 -0.39 -12.44 -35.67
N ILE A 48 -1.40 -12.71 -34.84
CA ILE A 48 -1.68 -11.88 -33.65
C ILE A 48 -0.48 -11.90 -32.69
N THR A 49 0.04 -13.08 -32.35
CA THR A 49 1.20 -13.20 -31.43
C THR A 49 2.46 -12.47 -31.95
N PHE A 50 2.68 -12.49 -33.27
CA PHE A 50 3.79 -11.79 -33.91
C PHE A 50 3.58 -10.27 -33.89
N LEU A 51 2.35 -9.79 -34.11
CA LEU A 51 2.02 -8.38 -33.95
C LEU A 51 2.22 -7.90 -32.51
N GLU A 52 1.87 -8.73 -31.52
CA GLU A 52 2.13 -8.44 -30.11
C GLU A 52 3.64 -8.32 -29.83
N TRP A 53 4.43 -9.26 -30.35
CA TRP A 53 5.89 -9.21 -30.22
C TRP A 53 6.50 -7.97 -30.89
N LEU A 54 5.99 -7.59 -32.06
CA LEU A 54 6.51 -6.44 -32.82
C LEU A 54 6.18 -5.09 -32.15
N ARG A 55 5.00 -4.98 -31.52
CA ARG A 55 4.51 -3.71 -30.94
C ARG A 55 4.65 -3.61 -29.43
N GLY A 56 4.93 -4.72 -28.74
CA GLY A 56 4.98 -4.77 -27.29
C GLY A 56 3.62 -4.68 -26.59
N GLU A 57 2.51 -4.77 -27.33
CA GLU A 57 1.14 -4.66 -26.82
C GLU A 57 0.40 -5.99 -26.94
N THR A 58 -0.50 -6.31 -26.01
CA THR A 58 -1.39 -7.48 -26.16
C THR A 58 -2.61 -7.15 -27.02
N TYR A 59 -2.81 -7.91 -28.09
CA TYR A 59 -3.94 -7.86 -29.02
C TYR A 59 -4.91 -9.04 -28.84
N GLN A 60 -4.58 -10.02 -28.00
CA GLN A 60 -5.51 -11.12 -27.67
C GLN A 60 -6.84 -10.56 -27.15
N ASN A 61 -7.96 -10.96 -27.77
CA ASN A 61 -9.31 -10.60 -27.36
C ASN A 61 -10.17 -11.87 -27.14
N TYR A 62 -11.46 -11.72 -26.88
CA TYR A 62 -12.34 -12.87 -26.67
C TYR A 62 -12.37 -13.82 -27.88
N PHE A 63 -12.37 -13.27 -29.09
CA PHE A 63 -12.32 -14.06 -30.33
C PHE A 63 -11.01 -14.84 -30.44
N TYR A 64 -9.87 -14.23 -30.08
CA TYR A 64 -8.61 -14.95 -29.95
C TYR A 64 -8.73 -16.15 -28.99
N GLN A 65 -9.36 -15.98 -27.82
CA GLN A 65 -9.53 -17.09 -26.88
C GLN A 65 -10.40 -18.22 -27.43
N LEU A 66 -11.45 -17.90 -28.19
CA LEU A 66 -12.26 -18.90 -28.90
C LEU A 66 -11.46 -19.60 -30.00
N MET A 67 -10.64 -18.88 -30.76
CA MET A 67 -9.76 -19.46 -31.78
C MET A 67 -8.67 -20.33 -31.15
N PHE A 68 -8.15 -19.94 -29.98
CA PHE A 68 -7.22 -20.75 -29.22
C PHE A 68 -7.90 -22.03 -28.68
N LEU A 69 -9.13 -21.93 -28.17
CA LEU A 69 -9.92 -23.10 -27.80
C LEU A 69 -10.15 -24.03 -28.99
N ALA A 70 -10.52 -23.48 -30.16
CA ALA A 70 -10.68 -24.23 -31.39
C ALA A 70 -9.39 -24.95 -31.79
N HIS A 71 -8.23 -24.31 -31.62
CA HIS A 71 -6.92 -24.93 -31.82
C HIS A 71 -6.74 -26.18 -30.96
N LEU A 72 -7.01 -26.06 -29.66
CA LEU A 72 -6.87 -27.16 -28.71
C LEU A 72 -7.82 -28.31 -29.05
N VAL A 73 -9.10 -28.01 -29.31
CA VAL A 73 -10.11 -29.02 -29.64
C VAL A 73 -9.79 -29.73 -30.95
N LEU A 74 -9.47 -29.00 -32.01
CA LEU A 74 -9.11 -29.58 -33.31
C LEU A 74 -7.81 -30.39 -33.20
N GLY A 75 -6.84 -29.93 -32.42
CA GLY A 75 -5.60 -30.65 -32.14
C GLY A 75 -5.86 -31.99 -31.46
N LEU A 76 -6.68 -32.01 -30.40
CA LEU A 76 -7.06 -33.24 -29.70
C LEU A 76 -7.81 -34.22 -30.61
N ILE A 77 -8.76 -33.72 -31.40
CA ILE A 77 -9.52 -34.53 -32.37
C ILE A 77 -8.58 -35.12 -33.44
N LEU A 78 -7.51 -34.42 -33.83
CA LEU A 78 -6.55 -34.87 -34.84
C LEU A 78 -5.71 -36.06 -34.37
N ILE A 79 -5.36 -36.15 -33.08
CA ILE A 79 -4.36 -37.10 -32.56
C ILE A 79 -4.69 -38.54 -32.95
N LEU A 80 -5.85 -39.05 -32.54
CA LEU A 80 -6.20 -40.46 -32.73
C LEU A 80 -6.34 -40.83 -34.22
N PRO A 81 -7.13 -40.10 -35.04
CA PRO A 81 -7.20 -40.33 -36.49
C PRO A 81 -5.84 -40.29 -37.18
N PHE A 82 -4.95 -39.36 -36.77
CA PHE A 82 -3.63 -39.21 -37.38
C PHE A 82 -2.72 -40.40 -37.05
N VAL A 83 -2.66 -40.81 -35.78
CA VAL A 83 -1.87 -41.96 -35.33
C VAL A 83 -2.38 -43.24 -35.99
N VAL A 84 -3.69 -43.47 -36.00
CA VAL A 84 -4.30 -44.64 -36.65
C VAL A 84 -3.98 -44.66 -38.15
N PHE A 85 -4.13 -43.53 -38.84
CA PHE A 85 -3.75 -43.42 -40.25
C PHE A 85 -2.27 -43.73 -40.46
N GLY A 86 -1.38 -43.12 -39.66
CA GLY A 86 0.07 -43.31 -39.76
C GLY A 86 0.50 -44.76 -39.55
N LEU A 87 -0.04 -45.44 -38.53
CA LEU A 87 0.26 -46.84 -38.24
C LEU A 87 -0.25 -47.78 -39.36
N ILE A 88 -1.48 -47.58 -39.83
CA ILE A 88 -2.04 -48.39 -40.93
C ILE A 88 -1.29 -48.13 -42.23
N HIS A 89 -0.95 -46.86 -42.52
CA HIS A 89 -0.20 -46.49 -43.71
C HIS A 89 1.22 -47.07 -43.68
N MET A 90 1.89 -47.00 -42.53
CA MET A 90 3.19 -47.63 -42.29
C MET A 90 3.11 -49.14 -42.54
N ARG A 91 2.18 -49.85 -41.89
CA ARG A 91 1.99 -51.30 -42.08
C ARG A 91 1.76 -51.69 -43.55
N ASN A 92 1.02 -50.87 -44.30
CA ASN A 92 0.74 -51.10 -45.73
C ASN A 92 1.94 -50.82 -46.65
N THR A 93 2.99 -50.15 -46.17
CA THR A 93 4.10 -49.64 -46.99
C THR A 93 5.48 -50.13 -46.56
N MET A 94 5.64 -50.71 -45.36
CA MET A 94 6.89 -51.23 -44.79
C MET A 94 7.69 -52.16 -45.73
N ASN A 95 7.00 -52.95 -46.55
CA ASN A 95 7.61 -53.94 -47.45
C ASN A 95 7.76 -53.44 -48.90
N ARG A 96 7.57 -52.15 -49.17
CA ARG A 96 7.70 -51.59 -50.53
C ARG A 96 9.17 -51.44 -50.94
N LYS A 97 9.45 -51.70 -52.23
CA LYS A 97 10.80 -51.67 -52.83
C LYS A 97 11.46 -50.29 -52.78
N ASN A 98 10.70 -49.20 -52.76
CA ASN A 98 11.23 -47.84 -52.67
C ASN A 98 11.57 -47.46 -51.22
N ARG A 99 12.75 -47.89 -50.75
CA ARG A 99 13.22 -47.66 -49.37
C ARG A 99 13.38 -46.18 -49.02
N ARG A 100 13.75 -45.32 -49.99
CA ARG A 100 13.89 -43.87 -49.78
C ARG A 100 12.54 -43.24 -49.40
N ALA A 101 11.47 -43.57 -50.13
CA ALA A 101 10.12 -43.07 -49.81
C ALA A 101 9.62 -43.53 -48.43
N VAL A 102 9.93 -44.77 -48.05
CA VAL A 102 9.53 -45.36 -46.75
C VAL A 102 10.28 -44.66 -45.61
N ASN A 103 11.60 -44.46 -45.73
CA ASN A 103 12.39 -43.79 -44.69
C ASN A 103 11.99 -42.33 -44.48
N VAL A 104 11.73 -41.58 -45.56
CA VAL A 104 11.19 -40.20 -45.46
C VAL A 104 9.80 -40.20 -44.81
N GLY A 105 8.97 -41.22 -45.09
CA GLY A 105 7.68 -41.41 -44.42
C GLY A 105 7.80 -41.67 -42.91
N TYR A 106 8.81 -42.44 -42.47
CA TYR A 106 9.08 -42.63 -41.03
C TYR A 106 9.54 -41.34 -40.35
N ALA A 107 10.44 -40.61 -40.99
CA ALA A 107 10.89 -39.30 -40.48
C ALA A 107 9.72 -38.32 -40.38
N LEU A 108 8.86 -38.25 -41.39
CA LEU A 108 7.65 -37.44 -41.38
C LEU A 108 6.72 -37.83 -40.22
N PHE A 109 6.44 -39.13 -40.06
CA PHE A 109 5.57 -39.61 -38.99
C PHE A 109 6.14 -39.29 -37.61
N ALA A 110 7.45 -39.48 -37.40
CA ALA A 110 8.13 -39.12 -36.15
C ALA A 110 8.03 -37.62 -35.84
N ILE A 111 8.30 -36.74 -36.82
CA ILE A 111 8.17 -35.29 -36.62
C ILE A 111 6.71 -34.90 -36.34
N CYS A 112 5.73 -35.50 -37.01
CA CYS A 112 4.33 -35.25 -36.69
C CYS A 112 3.95 -35.73 -35.28
N LEU A 113 4.49 -36.86 -34.80
CA LEU A 113 4.32 -37.28 -33.41
C LEU A 113 4.91 -36.26 -32.44
N VAL A 114 6.08 -35.69 -32.76
CA VAL A 114 6.66 -34.60 -31.96
C VAL A 114 5.72 -33.39 -31.89
N VAL A 115 5.08 -32.99 -33.00
CA VAL A 115 4.07 -31.91 -33.00
C VAL A 115 2.89 -32.24 -32.08
N LEU A 116 2.34 -33.45 -32.18
CA LEU A 116 1.19 -33.87 -31.38
C LEU A 116 1.54 -33.97 -29.88
N ILE A 117 2.69 -34.57 -29.55
CA ILE A 117 3.17 -34.71 -28.16
C ILE A 117 3.51 -33.35 -27.57
N SER A 118 4.22 -32.49 -28.30
CA SER A 118 4.51 -31.12 -27.83
C SER A 118 3.24 -30.31 -27.62
N GLY A 119 2.21 -30.48 -28.46
CA GLY A 119 0.90 -29.86 -28.26
C GLY A 119 0.24 -30.31 -26.94
N LEU A 120 0.24 -31.61 -26.66
CA LEU A 120 -0.25 -32.16 -25.39
C LEU A 120 0.56 -31.67 -24.18
N LEU A 121 1.88 -31.63 -24.29
CA LEU A 121 2.78 -31.17 -23.20
C LEU A 121 2.62 -29.67 -22.90
N LEU A 122 2.17 -28.86 -23.87
CA LEU A 122 1.87 -27.45 -23.66
C LEU A 122 0.51 -27.22 -22.99
N MET A 123 -0.40 -28.20 -23.08
CA MET A 123 -1.67 -28.20 -22.35
C MET A 123 -1.41 -28.49 -20.87
N ARG A 124 -1.84 -27.58 -19.99
CA ARG A 124 -1.68 -27.71 -18.54
C ARG A 124 -2.83 -28.49 -17.91
N VAL A 125 -3.01 -29.75 -18.34
CA VAL A 125 -4.12 -30.60 -17.89
C VAL A 125 -3.70 -31.50 -16.72
N GLY A 126 -4.41 -31.37 -15.59
CA GLY A 126 -4.17 -32.19 -14.40
C GLY A 126 -2.84 -31.88 -13.71
N ASN A 127 -2.13 -32.92 -13.25
CA ASN A 127 -0.83 -32.80 -12.56
C ASN A 127 0.38 -32.69 -13.53
N PHE A 128 0.15 -32.71 -14.84
CA PHE A 128 1.19 -32.52 -15.84
C PHE A 128 1.33 -31.03 -16.16
N ASP A 129 2.20 -30.34 -15.43
CA ASP A 129 2.55 -28.94 -15.68
C ASP A 129 4.06 -28.78 -15.86
N LEU A 130 4.47 -28.35 -17.05
CA LEU A 130 5.83 -27.88 -17.30
C LEU A 130 6.03 -26.52 -16.61
N LYS A 131 6.31 -26.56 -15.32
CA LYS A 131 6.58 -25.38 -14.48
C LYS A 131 7.88 -24.67 -14.86
N ASN A 132 8.87 -25.42 -15.37
CA ASN A 132 10.16 -24.86 -15.76
C ASN A 132 10.03 -24.01 -17.05
N PRO A 133 10.33 -22.69 -17.01
CA PRO A 133 10.19 -21.80 -18.17
C PRO A 133 11.04 -22.20 -19.37
N PHE A 134 12.25 -22.71 -19.14
CA PHE A 134 13.15 -23.16 -20.19
C PHE A 134 12.59 -24.40 -20.90
N THR A 135 12.19 -25.43 -20.15
CA THR A 135 11.59 -26.65 -20.72
C THR A 135 10.33 -26.31 -21.52
N ARG A 136 9.45 -25.45 -20.99
CA ARG A 136 8.25 -25.01 -21.71
C ARG A 136 8.59 -24.26 -23.00
N SER A 137 9.62 -23.41 -22.98
CA SER A 137 10.11 -22.69 -24.17
C SER A 137 10.60 -23.67 -25.24
N VAL A 138 11.40 -24.67 -24.86
CA VAL A 138 11.88 -25.71 -25.80
C VAL A 138 10.70 -26.44 -26.43
N VAL A 139 9.73 -26.90 -25.64
CA VAL A 139 8.55 -27.61 -26.15
C VAL A 139 7.70 -26.70 -27.05
N TYR A 140 7.56 -25.42 -26.71
CA TYR A 140 6.87 -24.43 -27.56
C TYR A 140 7.55 -24.26 -28.91
N TRP A 141 8.87 -24.10 -28.94
CA TRP A 141 9.63 -23.97 -30.18
C TRP A 141 9.59 -25.25 -31.02
N MET A 142 9.61 -26.43 -30.38
CA MET A 142 9.38 -27.70 -31.06
C MET A 142 7.99 -27.72 -31.71
N HIS A 143 6.94 -27.34 -30.98
CA HIS A 143 5.57 -27.29 -31.49
C HIS A 143 5.41 -26.29 -32.65
N PHE A 144 6.18 -25.20 -32.64
CA PHE A 144 6.17 -24.18 -33.68
C PHE A 144 6.99 -24.56 -34.93
N VAL A 145 8.19 -25.12 -34.77
CA VAL A 145 9.12 -25.40 -35.89
C VAL A 145 8.80 -26.73 -36.58
N CYS A 146 8.44 -27.77 -35.82
CA CYS A 146 8.20 -29.11 -36.37
C CYS A 146 7.10 -29.17 -37.45
N PRO A 147 6.01 -28.36 -37.44
CA PRO A 147 5.06 -28.31 -38.55
C PRO A 147 5.67 -27.89 -39.88
N PHE A 148 6.61 -26.95 -39.90
CA PHE A 148 7.32 -26.54 -41.13
C PHE A 148 8.21 -27.68 -41.65
N VAL A 149 8.92 -28.36 -40.73
CA VAL A 149 9.72 -29.54 -41.05
C VAL A 149 8.84 -30.67 -41.58
N ALA A 150 7.67 -30.90 -40.98
CA ALA A 150 6.69 -31.88 -41.46
C ALA A 150 6.16 -31.52 -42.85
N GLY A 151 5.88 -30.24 -43.13
CA GLY A 151 5.49 -29.77 -44.46
C GLY A 151 6.57 -30.04 -45.51
N TRP A 152 7.84 -29.75 -45.19
CA TRP A 152 8.99 -30.04 -46.03
C TRP A 152 9.18 -31.56 -46.28
N LEU A 153 9.14 -32.37 -45.21
CA LEU A 153 9.25 -33.82 -45.29
C LEU A 153 8.08 -34.43 -46.07
N TYR A 154 6.87 -33.88 -45.95
CA TYR A 154 5.71 -34.30 -46.75
C TYR A 154 5.91 -33.98 -48.24
N TRP A 155 6.47 -32.81 -48.58
CA TRP A 155 6.83 -32.48 -49.95
C TRP A 155 7.87 -33.45 -50.52
N LEU A 156 8.95 -33.72 -49.79
CA LEU A 156 9.95 -34.73 -50.16
C LEU A 156 9.34 -36.13 -50.31
N HIS A 157 8.46 -36.53 -49.39
CA HIS A 157 7.76 -37.81 -49.45
C HIS A 157 6.90 -37.95 -50.72
N ARG A 158 6.31 -36.84 -51.19
CA ARG A 158 5.48 -36.80 -52.41
C ARG A 158 6.28 -36.68 -53.71
N LEU A 159 7.46 -36.05 -53.69
CA LEU A 159 8.38 -36.01 -54.85
C LEU A 159 8.89 -37.40 -55.24
N ILE A 160 9.08 -38.28 -54.24
CA ILE A 160 9.52 -39.67 -54.43
C ILE A 160 8.31 -40.59 -54.76
N GLY A 161 7.07 -40.08 -54.68
CA GLY A 161 5.81 -40.80 -54.86
C GLY A 161 4.93 -40.28 -56.03
N PRO A 162 3.59 -40.43 -55.99
CA PRO A 162 2.69 -39.93 -57.02
C PRO A 162 2.68 -38.39 -57.11
N LYS A 163 2.75 -37.83 -58.33
CA LYS A 163 2.82 -36.38 -58.60
C LYS A 163 1.76 -35.58 -57.82
N ILE A 164 2.18 -34.44 -57.26
CA ILE A 164 1.30 -33.48 -56.59
C ILE A 164 0.35 -32.87 -57.62
N LYS A 165 -0.95 -32.85 -57.31
CA LYS A 165 -1.95 -32.13 -58.11
C LYS A 165 -1.97 -30.68 -57.68
N TRP A 166 -1.10 -29.86 -58.28
CA TRP A 166 -0.92 -28.44 -57.91
C TRP A 166 -2.21 -27.61 -57.90
N ARG A 167 -3.17 -27.90 -58.81
CA ARG A 167 -4.49 -27.25 -58.78
C ARG A 167 -5.22 -27.44 -57.44
N VAL A 168 -5.18 -28.65 -56.88
CA VAL A 168 -5.81 -28.95 -55.58
C VAL A 168 -5.06 -28.26 -54.44
N GLY A 169 -3.74 -28.18 -54.53
CA GLY A 169 -2.91 -27.44 -53.57
C GLY A 169 -3.18 -25.93 -53.57
N LEU A 170 -3.33 -25.32 -54.75
CA LEU A 170 -3.68 -23.90 -54.89
C LEU A 170 -5.09 -23.60 -54.36
N THR A 171 -6.08 -24.44 -54.65
CA THR A 171 -7.42 -24.31 -54.06
C THR A 171 -7.38 -24.42 -52.54
N TYR A 172 -6.60 -25.34 -52.00
CA TYR A 172 -6.42 -25.51 -50.55
C TYR A 172 -5.83 -24.26 -49.89
N VAL A 173 -4.77 -23.68 -50.48
CA VAL A 173 -4.16 -22.43 -49.98
C VAL A 173 -5.15 -21.26 -50.07
N GLY A 174 -5.89 -21.15 -51.18
CA GLY A 174 -6.91 -20.11 -51.35
C GLY A 174 -8.01 -20.16 -50.28
N VAL A 175 -8.55 -21.36 -49.99
CA VAL A 175 -9.56 -21.54 -48.94
C VAL A 175 -9.01 -21.18 -47.57
N VAL A 176 -7.80 -21.64 -47.22
CA VAL A 176 -7.14 -21.27 -45.96
C VAL A 176 -6.95 -19.75 -45.86
N GLY A 177 -6.52 -19.09 -46.94
CA GLY A 177 -6.35 -17.64 -46.98
C GLY A 177 -7.65 -16.87 -46.74
N VAL A 178 -8.77 -17.28 -47.35
CA VAL A 178 -10.09 -16.68 -47.12
C VAL A 178 -10.53 -16.85 -45.67
N VAL A 179 -10.35 -18.04 -45.09
CA VAL A 179 -10.70 -18.31 -43.68
C VAL A 179 -9.89 -17.44 -42.73
N VAL A 180 -8.58 -17.30 -42.95
CA VAL A 180 -7.72 -16.41 -42.15
C VAL A 180 -8.20 -14.96 -42.26
N LEU A 181 -8.53 -14.48 -43.45
CA LEU A 181 -9.03 -13.12 -43.65
C LEU A 181 -10.34 -12.88 -42.89
N LEU A 182 -11.28 -13.83 -42.93
CA LEU A 182 -12.52 -13.77 -42.13
C LEU A 182 -12.26 -13.76 -40.62
N MET A 183 -11.28 -14.54 -40.13
CA MET A 183 -10.87 -14.52 -38.73
C MET A 183 -10.29 -13.16 -38.33
N VAL A 184 -9.43 -12.56 -39.16
CA VAL A 184 -8.87 -11.23 -38.90
C VAL A 184 -9.96 -10.16 -38.90
N MET A 185 -10.89 -10.18 -39.86
CA MET A 185 -12.03 -9.27 -39.88
C MET A 185 -12.89 -9.40 -38.61
N SER A 186 -13.16 -10.63 -38.17
CA SER A 186 -13.93 -10.89 -36.95
C SER A 186 -13.20 -10.38 -35.70
N HIS A 187 -11.87 -10.52 -35.65
CA HIS A 187 -11.04 -9.98 -34.58
C HIS A 187 -11.15 -8.45 -34.48
N THR A 188 -11.11 -7.75 -35.62
CA THR A 188 -11.17 -6.27 -35.67
C THR A 188 -12.53 -5.69 -35.31
N GLN A 189 -13.58 -6.52 -35.22
CA GLN A 189 -14.93 -6.10 -34.84
C GLN A 189 -15.17 -6.16 -33.33
N ASP A 190 -14.19 -6.55 -32.50
CA ASP A 190 -14.35 -6.51 -31.04
C ASP A 190 -14.35 -5.05 -30.55
N PRO A 191 -15.48 -4.53 -30.03
CA PRO A 191 -15.59 -3.12 -29.63
C PRO A 191 -14.88 -2.83 -28.29
N ARG A 192 -14.39 -3.85 -27.57
CA ARG A 192 -13.77 -3.67 -26.26
C ARG A 192 -12.35 -3.14 -26.38
N LEU A 193 -12.13 -1.98 -25.80
CA LEU A 193 -10.82 -1.38 -25.63
C LEU A 193 -10.21 -1.79 -24.29
N TRP A 194 -8.89 -1.84 -24.23
CA TRP A 194 -8.15 -2.21 -23.02
C TRP A 194 -7.86 -0.99 -22.16
N ASN A 195 -8.05 -1.11 -20.84
CA ASN A 195 -7.71 -0.07 -19.87
C ASN A 195 -8.26 1.29 -20.32
N VAL A 196 -9.58 1.43 -20.40
CA VAL A 196 -10.20 2.69 -20.83
C VAL A 196 -10.24 3.68 -19.67
N VAL A 197 -9.87 4.94 -19.94
CA VAL A 197 -10.12 6.05 -19.01
C VAL A 197 -11.62 6.38 -19.09
N GLY A 198 -12.33 6.29 -17.97
CA GLY A 198 -13.75 6.61 -17.93
C GLY A 198 -14.02 8.09 -18.21
N PRO A 199 -15.22 8.44 -18.70
CA PRO A 199 -15.60 9.84 -18.88
C PRO A 199 -15.56 10.59 -17.54
N LYS A 200 -15.07 11.84 -17.54
CA LYS A 200 -15.06 12.67 -16.32
C LYS A 200 -16.48 12.88 -15.77
N GLU A 201 -17.47 12.88 -16.67
CA GLU A 201 -18.89 13.02 -16.35
C GLU A 201 -19.43 11.84 -15.51
N GLY A 202 -18.79 10.66 -15.59
CA GLY A 202 -19.16 9.49 -14.79
C GLY A 202 -19.02 9.71 -13.28
N GLU A 203 -18.15 10.64 -12.87
CA GLU A 203 -18.00 11.05 -11.46
C GLU A 203 -19.32 11.54 -10.86
N LYS A 204 -20.18 12.21 -11.65
CA LYS A 204 -21.42 12.80 -11.14
C LYS A 204 -22.34 11.80 -10.43
N TYR A 205 -22.34 10.54 -10.85
CA TYR A 205 -23.14 9.49 -10.22
C TYR A 205 -22.54 8.99 -8.90
N PHE A 206 -21.22 9.06 -8.76
CA PHE A 206 -20.47 8.50 -7.63
C PHE A 206 -20.05 9.56 -6.59
N LYS A 207 -20.24 10.85 -6.89
CA LYS A 207 -20.04 11.94 -5.92
C LYS A 207 -20.77 11.70 -4.60
N PRO A 208 -20.17 12.07 -3.46
CA PRO A 208 -18.93 12.83 -3.34
C PRO A 208 -17.61 12.02 -3.37
N SER A 209 -17.64 10.71 -3.66
CA SER A 209 -16.41 10.00 -4.04
C SER A 209 -15.93 10.43 -5.43
N LEU A 210 -14.62 10.31 -5.68
CA LEU A 210 -13.99 10.56 -6.97
C LEU A 210 -13.89 9.32 -7.87
N ALA A 211 -14.44 8.17 -7.43
CA ALA A 211 -14.43 6.94 -8.21
C ALA A 211 -15.23 7.07 -9.51
N ARG A 212 -14.75 6.39 -10.55
CA ARG A 212 -15.38 6.38 -11.88
C ARG A 212 -15.42 4.97 -12.45
N THR A 213 -16.46 4.68 -13.23
CA THR A 213 -16.46 3.50 -14.09
C THR A 213 -16.02 3.88 -15.50
N ALA A 214 -15.37 2.97 -16.22
CA ALA A 214 -14.89 3.21 -17.59
C ALA A 214 -16.01 3.60 -18.57
N THR A 215 -17.25 3.18 -18.31
CA THR A 215 -18.42 3.46 -19.15
C THR A 215 -19.32 4.56 -18.60
N GLY A 216 -19.11 5.00 -17.36
CA GLY A 216 -20.05 5.84 -16.60
C GLY A 216 -21.29 5.09 -16.07
N ASN A 217 -21.45 3.80 -16.39
CA ASN A 217 -22.55 2.95 -15.90
C ASN A 217 -22.13 2.11 -14.70
N PHE A 218 -23.11 1.54 -13.98
CA PHE A 218 -22.87 0.57 -12.92
C PHE A 218 -22.26 -0.74 -13.44
N ILE A 219 -21.47 -1.40 -12.59
CA ILE A 219 -20.87 -2.72 -12.85
C ILE A 219 -21.70 -3.78 -12.10
N PRO A 220 -22.13 -4.87 -12.75
CA PRO A 220 -22.87 -5.93 -12.07
C PRO A 220 -22.11 -6.50 -10.87
N ALA A 221 -22.77 -6.59 -9.71
CA ALA A 221 -22.15 -7.09 -8.47
C ALA A 221 -21.50 -8.48 -8.64
N LYS A 222 -22.18 -9.38 -9.38
CA LYS A 222 -21.66 -10.72 -9.71
C LYS A 222 -20.29 -10.70 -10.40
N THR A 223 -19.95 -9.63 -11.12
CA THR A 223 -18.66 -9.51 -11.79
C THR A 223 -17.57 -9.03 -10.83
N LEU A 224 -17.94 -8.21 -9.83
CA LEU A 224 -17.05 -7.73 -8.78
C LEU A 224 -16.84 -8.74 -7.63
N MET A 225 -17.71 -9.74 -7.51
CA MET A 225 -17.64 -10.83 -6.52
C MET A 225 -17.27 -12.15 -7.19
N GLN A 226 -15.98 -12.35 -7.46
CA GLN A 226 -15.45 -13.52 -8.20
C GLN A 226 -14.35 -14.24 -7.41
N GLU A 227 -14.42 -14.18 -6.08
CA GLU A 227 -13.37 -14.65 -5.18
C GLU A 227 -13.20 -16.17 -5.27
N GLU A 228 -14.32 -16.90 -5.38
CA GLU A 228 -14.32 -18.36 -5.60
C GLU A 228 -13.68 -18.75 -6.94
N TYR A 229 -13.81 -17.90 -7.96
CA TYR A 229 -13.16 -18.11 -9.24
C TYR A 229 -11.64 -17.88 -9.12
N CYS A 230 -11.22 -16.82 -8.43
CA CYS A 230 -9.81 -16.54 -8.14
C CYS A 230 -9.15 -17.66 -7.29
N LEU A 231 -9.87 -18.16 -6.28
CA LEU A 231 -9.44 -19.20 -5.35
C LEU A 231 -8.98 -20.50 -6.04
N LYS A 232 -9.50 -20.81 -7.25
CA LYS A 232 -9.11 -22.00 -8.03
C LYS A 232 -7.61 -22.01 -8.40
N CYS A 233 -6.97 -20.84 -8.48
CA CYS A 233 -5.56 -20.68 -8.88
C CYS A 233 -4.71 -19.89 -7.88
N HIS A 234 -5.34 -19.16 -6.95
CA HIS A 234 -4.74 -18.25 -5.99
C HIS A 234 -5.16 -18.57 -4.56
N GLN A 235 -4.90 -19.81 -4.13
CA GLN A 235 -5.32 -20.33 -2.83
C GLN A 235 -4.67 -19.57 -1.67
N ASP A 236 -3.36 -19.35 -1.76
CA ASP A 236 -2.60 -18.71 -0.68
C ASP A 236 -2.95 -17.22 -0.59
N ALA A 237 -3.04 -16.53 -1.73
CA ALA A 237 -3.44 -15.12 -1.77
C ALA A 237 -4.87 -14.93 -1.24
N HIS A 238 -5.82 -15.78 -1.63
CA HIS A 238 -7.19 -15.72 -1.14
C HIS A 238 -7.26 -15.98 0.38
N LYS A 239 -6.53 -16.98 0.88
CA LYS A 239 -6.48 -17.26 2.33
C LYS A 239 -5.96 -16.07 3.14
N GLN A 240 -4.97 -15.36 2.60
CA GLN A 240 -4.44 -14.14 3.21
C GLN A 240 -5.47 -13.00 3.16
N TRP A 241 -6.04 -12.73 1.98
CA TRP A 241 -7.04 -11.68 1.76
C TRP A 241 -8.29 -11.86 2.62
N ALA A 242 -8.85 -13.08 2.69
CA ALA A 242 -10.08 -13.39 3.42
C ALA A 242 -9.97 -13.11 4.93
N ASN A 243 -8.76 -12.96 5.46
CA ASN A 243 -8.49 -12.63 6.85
C ASN A 243 -7.99 -11.18 7.04
N SER A 244 -7.94 -10.39 5.97
CA SER A 244 -7.39 -9.03 5.96
C SER A 244 -8.42 -7.97 6.32
N ALA A 245 -7.94 -6.80 6.73
CA ALA A 245 -8.80 -5.62 6.91
C ALA A 245 -9.45 -5.12 5.60
N HIS A 246 -8.93 -5.49 4.43
CA HIS A 246 -9.55 -5.19 3.14
C HIS A 246 -10.79 -6.07 2.89
N HIS A 247 -10.75 -7.35 3.25
CA HIS A 247 -11.97 -8.16 3.24
C HIS A 247 -12.98 -7.65 4.28
N PHE A 248 -12.50 -7.31 5.47
CA PHE A 248 -13.32 -6.74 6.54
C PHE A 248 -13.50 -5.21 6.45
N SER A 249 -13.46 -4.63 5.25
CA SER A 249 -13.61 -3.18 5.08
C SER A 249 -15.06 -2.72 5.11
N SER A 250 -16.01 -3.59 4.75
CA SER A 250 -17.42 -3.28 4.57
C SER A 250 -18.23 -3.59 5.84
N PHE A 251 -19.54 -3.81 5.70
CA PHE A 251 -20.47 -4.00 6.81
C PHE A 251 -20.26 -5.33 7.57
N ASN A 252 -19.44 -6.22 7.02
CA ASN A 252 -18.92 -7.38 7.74
C ASN A 252 -18.00 -7.00 8.91
N ASN A 253 -17.65 -5.73 9.10
CA ASN A 253 -16.94 -5.22 10.27
C ASN A 253 -17.89 -4.42 11.19
N PRO A 254 -18.13 -4.86 12.45
CA PRO A 254 -19.09 -4.20 13.33
C PRO A 254 -18.70 -2.76 13.66
N THR A 255 -17.40 -2.46 13.70
CA THR A 255 -16.92 -1.09 14.01
C THR A 255 -17.22 -0.13 12.87
N TYR A 256 -17.01 -0.55 11.62
CA TYR A 256 -17.38 0.25 10.44
C TYR A 256 -18.90 0.36 10.29
N LEU A 257 -19.63 -0.75 10.48
CA LEU A 257 -21.08 -0.81 10.43
C LEU A 257 -21.75 0.21 11.38
N ALA A 258 -21.23 0.38 12.59
CA ALA A 258 -21.73 1.38 13.53
C ALA A 258 -21.55 2.82 13.03
N SER A 259 -20.34 3.16 12.56
CA SER A 259 -20.05 4.52 12.06
C SER A 259 -20.81 4.86 10.78
N ILE A 260 -20.88 3.93 9.81
CA ILE A 260 -21.62 4.18 8.56
C ILE A 260 -23.13 4.28 8.79
N ARG A 261 -23.69 3.55 9.76
CA ARG A 261 -25.08 3.73 10.18
C ARG A 261 -25.34 5.13 10.72
N GLU A 262 -24.46 5.64 11.57
CA GLU A 262 -24.56 7.02 12.07
C GLU A 262 -24.46 8.03 10.91
N THR A 263 -23.46 7.90 10.03
CA THR A 263 -23.32 8.82 8.88
C THR A 263 -24.54 8.76 7.96
N ARG A 264 -25.09 7.58 7.67
CA ARG A 264 -26.32 7.43 6.87
C ARG A 264 -27.54 8.01 7.58
N GLU A 265 -27.67 7.82 8.89
CA GLU A 265 -28.74 8.39 9.71
C GLU A 265 -28.70 9.94 9.68
N VAL A 266 -27.52 10.51 9.90
CA VAL A 266 -27.30 11.97 9.85
C VAL A 266 -27.60 12.51 8.45
N SER A 267 -27.09 11.84 7.42
CA SER A 267 -27.30 12.25 6.02
C SER A 267 -28.77 12.16 5.64
N LEU A 268 -29.48 11.10 6.05
CA LEU A 268 -30.91 10.94 5.75
C LEU A 268 -31.76 12.02 6.44
N LYS A 269 -31.47 12.33 7.72
CA LYS A 269 -32.16 13.38 8.46
C LYS A 269 -31.88 14.77 7.89
N ARG A 270 -30.64 15.03 7.46
CA ARG A 270 -30.18 16.33 6.98
C ARG A 270 -30.54 16.60 5.52
N ASP A 271 -30.33 15.62 4.65
CA ASP A 271 -30.36 15.76 3.18
C ASP A 271 -31.53 14.99 2.52
N GLY A 272 -32.28 14.19 3.28
CA GLY A 272 -33.36 13.35 2.76
C GLY A 272 -32.87 12.13 1.96
N ASN A 273 -31.58 11.87 1.93
CA ASN A 273 -30.95 10.75 1.22
C ASN A 273 -29.63 10.34 1.90
N VAL A 274 -29.01 9.25 1.42
CA VAL A 274 -27.78 8.70 2.00
C VAL A 274 -26.51 8.99 1.16
N GLN A 275 -26.59 9.84 0.13
CA GLN A 275 -25.53 9.97 -0.88
C GLN A 275 -24.22 10.52 -0.31
N ALA A 276 -24.24 11.33 0.76
CA ALA A 276 -23.01 11.78 1.42
C ALA A 276 -22.14 10.61 1.91
N SER A 277 -22.76 9.47 2.24
CA SER A 277 -22.04 8.25 2.65
C SER A 277 -21.28 7.54 1.52
N ARG A 278 -21.49 7.93 0.24
CA ARG A 278 -20.68 7.43 -0.89
C ARG A 278 -19.20 7.81 -0.76
N TRP A 279 -18.87 8.86 0.02
CA TRP A 279 -17.49 9.19 0.37
C TRP A 279 -16.75 8.00 1.01
N CYS A 280 -17.43 7.21 1.86
CA CYS A 280 -16.87 6.00 2.44
C CYS A 280 -16.80 4.85 1.42
N ALA A 281 -17.82 4.75 0.57
CA ALA A 281 -18.16 3.55 -0.18
C ALA A 281 -17.12 3.15 -1.23
N ALA A 282 -16.42 4.11 -1.86
CA ALA A 282 -15.40 3.80 -2.85
C ALA A 282 -14.16 3.08 -2.28
N CYS A 283 -13.90 3.27 -0.98
CA CYS A 283 -12.76 2.66 -0.30
C CYS A 283 -13.18 1.45 0.56
N HIS A 284 -14.40 1.46 1.10
CA HIS A 284 -14.89 0.43 2.03
C HIS A 284 -15.87 -0.57 1.41
N ASP A 285 -16.75 -0.11 0.52
CA ASP A 285 -17.93 -0.84 0.02
C ASP A 285 -18.00 -0.86 -1.52
N PRO A 286 -16.91 -1.14 -2.26
CA PRO A 286 -16.87 -0.94 -3.70
C PRO A 286 -17.93 -1.77 -4.45
N VAL A 287 -18.30 -2.96 -3.95
CA VAL A 287 -19.28 -3.82 -4.61
C VAL A 287 -20.71 -3.25 -4.60
N PRO A 288 -21.35 -2.98 -3.44
CA PRO A 288 -22.68 -2.37 -3.43
C PRO A 288 -22.66 -0.96 -4.02
N PHE A 289 -21.55 -0.24 -3.92
CA PHE A 289 -21.39 1.10 -4.47
C PHE A 289 -21.41 1.11 -6.00
N LEU A 290 -20.54 0.32 -6.64
CA LEU A 290 -20.41 0.30 -8.09
C LEU A 290 -21.53 -0.46 -8.79
N SER A 291 -22.29 -1.28 -8.07
CA SER A 291 -23.49 -1.96 -8.58
C SER A 291 -24.77 -1.13 -8.46
N GLY A 292 -24.72 0.01 -7.75
CA GLY A 292 -25.85 0.91 -7.55
C GLY A 292 -26.79 0.54 -6.40
N ALA A 293 -26.49 -0.52 -5.64
CA ALA A 293 -27.29 -0.94 -4.49
C ALA A 293 -27.13 0.01 -3.27
N PHE A 294 -25.97 0.64 -3.13
CA PHE A 294 -25.58 1.40 -1.93
C PHE A 294 -26.48 2.61 -1.60
N ASP A 295 -27.07 3.22 -2.63
CA ASP A 295 -27.87 4.44 -2.49
C ASP A 295 -29.29 4.20 -1.99
N ASP A 296 -29.77 2.95 -2.01
CA ASP A 296 -31.06 2.61 -1.45
C ASP A 296 -31.02 2.84 0.07
N PRO A 297 -31.84 3.74 0.64
CA PRO A 297 -31.92 3.92 2.08
C PRO A 297 -32.37 2.66 2.83
N LYS A 298 -33.05 1.73 2.14
CA LYS A 298 -33.52 0.44 2.65
C LYS A 298 -32.57 -0.72 2.33
N TYR A 299 -31.40 -0.44 1.75
CA TYR A 299 -30.37 -1.44 1.49
C TYR A 299 -30.05 -2.23 2.77
N ASP A 300 -30.09 -3.56 2.68
CA ASP A 300 -29.82 -4.44 3.82
C ASP A 300 -28.31 -4.51 4.08
N LEU A 301 -27.87 -3.73 5.07
CA LEU A 301 -26.46 -3.61 5.45
C LEU A 301 -25.88 -4.90 6.09
N VAL A 302 -26.70 -5.92 6.34
CA VAL A 302 -26.27 -7.12 7.09
C VAL A 302 -26.42 -8.39 6.26
N LYS A 303 -27.57 -8.59 5.61
CA LYS A 303 -27.90 -9.85 4.93
C LYS A 303 -27.67 -9.82 3.43
N ASP A 304 -27.56 -8.63 2.81
CA ASP A 304 -27.25 -8.56 1.39
C ASP A 304 -25.84 -9.13 1.15
N PRO A 305 -25.63 -10.07 0.20
CA PRO A 305 -24.32 -10.63 -0.06
C PRO A 305 -23.25 -9.58 -0.38
N THR A 306 -23.62 -8.50 -1.06
CA THR A 306 -22.69 -7.42 -1.42
C THR A 306 -22.25 -6.61 -0.19
N SER A 307 -23.02 -6.64 0.90
CA SER A 307 -22.66 -5.99 2.17
C SER A 307 -21.49 -6.67 2.90
N GLN A 308 -21.21 -7.92 2.54
CA GLN A 308 -20.17 -8.74 3.17
C GLN A 308 -18.90 -8.87 2.32
N ALA A 309 -18.88 -8.24 1.13
CA ALA A 309 -17.82 -8.44 0.14
C ALA A 309 -16.49 -7.77 0.49
N GLY A 310 -16.56 -6.58 1.11
CA GLY A 310 -15.37 -5.74 1.34
C GLY A 310 -14.72 -5.26 0.04
N VAL A 311 -13.43 -4.95 0.13
CA VAL A 311 -12.57 -4.74 -1.05
C VAL A 311 -12.17 -6.10 -1.60
N THR A 312 -12.81 -6.52 -2.68
CA THR A 312 -12.58 -7.81 -3.33
C THR A 312 -11.32 -7.85 -4.21
N CYS A 313 -10.91 -9.05 -4.63
CA CYS A 313 -9.83 -9.22 -5.60
C CYS A 313 -10.10 -8.41 -6.87
N THR A 314 -11.32 -8.48 -7.39
CA THR A 314 -11.73 -7.75 -8.58
C THR A 314 -11.79 -6.25 -8.32
N ALA A 315 -12.26 -5.79 -7.17
CA ALA A 315 -12.32 -4.37 -6.84
C ALA A 315 -10.93 -3.69 -6.95
N CYS A 316 -9.87 -4.35 -6.48
CA CYS A 316 -8.50 -3.84 -6.65
C CYS A 316 -7.97 -4.07 -8.07
N HIS A 317 -8.05 -5.30 -8.58
CA HIS A 317 -7.33 -5.70 -9.80
C HIS A 317 -8.02 -5.27 -11.10
N SER A 318 -9.28 -4.82 -11.04
CA SER A 318 -10.01 -4.25 -12.19
C SER A 318 -9.95 -2.73 -12.27
N ILE A 319 -9.25 -2.06 -11.34
CA ILE A 319 -8.85 -0.65 -11.52
C ILE A 319 -8.00 -0.57 -12.79
N THR A 320 -8.31 0.37 -13.68
CA THR A 320 -7.60 0.61 -14.94
C THR A 320 -6.69 1.82 -14.87
N HIS A 321 -7.02 2.80 -14.01
CA HIS A 321 -6.25 4.02 -13.84
C HIS A 321 -6.31 4.52 -12.40
N VAL A 322 -5.18 5.04 -11.94
CA VAL A 322 -5.12 6.00 -10.83
C VAL A 322 -5.26 7.38 -11.47
N ASN A 323 -6.34 8.10 -11.18
CA ASN A 323 -6.60 9.37 -11.86
C ASN A 323 -5.78 10.51 -11.24
N SER A 324 -5.53 10.47 -9.93
CA SER A 324 -4.68 11.41 -9.20
C SER A 324 -4.29 10.90 -7.81
N THR A 325 -3.44 11.66 -7.11
CA THR A 325 -3.08 11.47 -5.70
C THR A 325 -3.99 12.23 -4.73
N LYS A 326 -5.16 12.71 -5.15
CA LYS A 326 -6.11 13.41 -4.26
C LYS A 326 -6.78 12.49 -3.23
N GLY A 327 -6.86 11.21 -3.54
CA GLY A 327 -7.53 10.23 -2.67
C GLY A 327 -9.04 10.14 -2.90
N ASN A 328 -9.83 9.87 -1.85
CA ASN A 328 -11.31 9.74 -1.90
C ASN A 328 -11.85 8.76 -2.98
N GLY A 329 -11.05 7.75 -3.32
CA GLY A 329 -11.35 6.77 -4.35
C GLY A 329 -11.12 7.27 -5.78
N ASP A 330 -10.22 8.23 -6.03
CA ASP A 330 -9.97 8.78 -7.39
C ASP A 330 -9.25 7.79 -8.33
N TYR A 331 -9.95 6.72 -8.66
CA TYR A 331 -9.56 5.69 -9.61
C TYR A 331 -10.65 5.48 -10.66
N THR A 332 -10.25 4.92 -11.79
CA THR A 332 -11.19 4.37 -12.79
C THR A 332 -11.19 2.85 -12.68
N ILE A 333 -12.37 2.25 -12.58
CA ILE A 333 -12.58 0.79 -12.60
C ILE A 333 -13.42 0.38 -13.81
N GLU A 334 -13.16 -0.78 -14.38
CA GLU A 334 -13.94 -1.31 -15.49
C GLU A 334 -14.47 -2.71 -15.20
N GLU A 335 -15.53 -3.11 -15.90
CA GLU A 335 -15.95 -4.51 -15.89
C GLU A 335 -14.86 -5.36 -16.56
N PRO A 336 -14.18 -6.26 -15.83
CA PRO A 336 -13.07 -7.04 -16.39
C PRO A 336 -13.52 -7.90 -17.57
N ILE A 337 -12.65 -7.98 -18.59
CA ILE A 337 -12.90 -8.85 -19.73
C ILE A 337 -12.57 -10.29 -19.34
N HIS A 338 -13.56 -11.16 -19.44
CA HIS A 338 -13.44 -12.56 -19.02
C HIS A 338 -13.16 -13.54 -20.17
N TYR A 339 -12.59 -14.69 -19.82
CA TYR A 339 -12.44 -15.82 -20.74
C TYR A 339 -13.82 -16.44 -21.06
N PRO A 340 -13.97 -17.12 -22.20
CA PRO A 340 -15.17 -17.90 -22.51
C PRO A 340 -15.57 -18.80 -21.34
N PHE A 341 -16.87 -18.84 -21.05
CA PHE A 341 -17.48 -19.69 -20.01
C PHE A 341 -17.16 -19.34 -18.55
N THR A 342 -16.63 -18.15 -18.25
CA THR A 342 -16.30 -17.74 -16.87
C THR A 342 -17.50 -17.81 -15.91
N PHE A 343 -18.69 -17.41 -16.37
CA PHE A 343 -19.93 -17.45 -15.57
C PHE A 343 -20.79 -18.70 -15.84
N SER A 344 -20.24 -19.72 -16.50
CA SER A 344 -21.00 -20.95 -16.80
C SER A 344 -21.20 -21.77 -15.52
N GLU A 345 -22.41 -22.25 -15.27
CA GLU A 345 -22.68 -23.20 -14.18
C GLU A 345 -22.31 -24.65 -14.56
N ASN A 346 -22.15 -24.93 -15.85
CA ASN A 346 -21.75 -26.26 -16.33
C ASN A 346 -20.30 -26.59 -15.92
N PRO A 347 -20.07 -27.68 -15.13
CA PRO A 347 -18.72 -28.02 -14.64
C PRO A 347 -17.70 -28.30 -15.74
N PHE A 348 -18.12 -28.87 -16.87
CA PHE A 348 -17.24 -29.12 -18.00
C PHE A 348 -16.80 -27.81 -18.68
N LEU A 349 -17.74 -26.87 -18.89
CA LEU A 349 -17.39 -25.56 -19.46
C LEU A 349 -16.53 -24.72 -18.52
N GLN A 350 -16.75 -24.80 -17.20
CA GLN A 350 -15.86 -24.22 -16.20
C GLN A 350 -14.47 -24.84 -16.23
N TRP A 351 -14.39 -26.16 -16.38
CA TRP A 351 -13.11 -26.84 -16.56
C TRP A 351 -12.38 -26.32 -17.82
N VAL A 352 -13.10 -26.19 -18.95
CA VAL A 352 -12.56 -25.61 -20.20
C VAL A 352 -12.04 -24.19 -19.96
N ASN A 353 -12.81 -23.34 -19.29
CA ASN A 353 -12.39 -21.99 -18.93
C ASN A 353 -11.08 -21.99 -18.14
N ASN A 354 -10.99 -22.77 -17.07
CA ASN A 354 -9.79 -22.88 -16.25
C ASN A 354 -8.56 -23.32 -17.07
N GLN A 355 -8.75 -24.25 -18.02
CA GLN A 355 -7.67 -24.68 -18.91
C GLN A 355 -7.21 -23.56 -19.85
N LEU A 356 -8.14 -22.76 -20.40
CA LEU A 356 -7.81 -21.63 -21.27
C LEU A 356 -6.97 -20.59 -20.53
N VAL A 357 -7.38 -20.21 -19.31
CA VAL A 357 -6.65 -19.28 -18.45
C VAL A 357 -5.23 -19.79 -18.18
N LYS A 358 -5.08 -21.06 -17.78
CA LYS A 358 -3.78 -21.65 -17.45
C LYS A 358 -2.87 -21.80 -18.67
N ALA A 359 -3.43 -22.14 -19.82
CA ALA A 359 -2.68 -22.36 -21.06
C ALA A 359 -2.16 -21.06 -21.67
N LYS A 360 -2.94 -19.96 -21.61
CA LYS A 360 -2.60 -18.65 -22.18
C LYS A 360 -2.85 -17.49 -21.20
N PRO A 361 -2.11 -17.39 -20.09
CA PRO A 361 -2.37 -16.42 -19.03
C PRO A 361 -2.06 -14.96 -19.38
N SER A 362 -1.50 -14.64 -20.55
CA SER A 362 -1.17 -13.26 -20.96
C SER A 362 -2.39 -12.34 -20.93
N PHE A 363 -3.53 -12.81 -21.45
CA PHE A 363 -4.78 -12.06 -21.43
C PHE A 363 -5.30 -11.85 -19.99
N HIS A 364 -5.13 -12.84 -19.11
CA HIS A 364 -5.48 -12.73 -17.69
C HIS A 364 -4.60 -11.69 -16.99
N LYS A 365 -3.27 -11.76 -17.20
CA LYS A 365 -2.31 -10.83 -16.63
C LYS A 365 -2.61 -9.38 -17.05
N LYS A 366 -2.89 -9.12 -18.33
CA LYS A 366 -3.23 -7.76 -18.79
C LYS A 366 -4.53 -7.23 -18.18
N THR A 367 -5.51 -8.09 -17.95
CA THR A 367 -6.79 -7.71 -17.35
C THR A 367 -6.64 -7.31 -15.89
N PHE A 368 -5.83 -8.04 -15.11
CA PHE A 368 -5.79 -7.89 -13.64
C PHE A 368 -4.51 -7.24 -13.09
N LEU A 369 -3.45 -7.10 -13.88
CA LEU A 369 -2.18 -6.53 -13.44
C LEU A 369 -1.75 -5.36 -14.34
N LYS A 370 -1.68 -4.18 -13.71
CA LYS A 370 -1.20 -2.92 -14.31
C LYS A 370 0.03 -2.41 -13.55
N ASP A 371 0.86 -1.60 -14.19
CA ASP A 371 2.14 -1.18 -13.60
C ASP A 371 1.99 -0.34 -12.33
N PHE A 372 0.93 0.48 -12.23
CA PHE A 372 0.67 1.30 -11.03
C PHE A 372 0.42 0.46 -9.76
N HIS A 373 0.09 -0.84 -9.84
CA HIS A 373 -0.03 -1.68 -8.64
C HIS A 373 1.28 -1.77 -7.83
N LYS A 374 2.41 -1.42 -8.45
CA LYS A 374 3.74 -1.38 -7.81
C LYS A 374 4.11 -0.01 -7.27
N THR A 375 3.22 0.98 -7.36
CA THR A 375 3.53 2.36 -6.98
C THR A 375 2.73 2.78 -5.75
N ALA A 376 3.19 3.82 -5.04
CA ALA A 376 2.51 4.33 -3.85
C ALA A 376 1.19 5.04 -4.18
N GLU A 377 1.08 5.60 -5.39
CA GLU A 377 -0.11 6.31 -5.90
C GLU A 377 -1.34 5.40 -5.92
N PHE A 378 -1.17 4.10 -6.20
CA PHE A 378 -2.27 3.16 -6.15
C PHE A 378 -2.93 3.10 -4.78
N CYS A 379 -2.12 3.02 -3.72
CA CYS A 379 -2.59 3.03 -2.34
C CYS A 379 -3.18 4.39 -1.95
N SER A 380 -2.66 5.48 -2.52
CA SER A 380 -3.12 6.85 -2.23
C SER A 380 -4.61 7.06 -2.54
N THR A 381 -5.16 6.32 -3.50
CA THR A 381 -6.57 6.41 -3.89
C THR A 381 -7.51 6.19 -2.69
N CYS A 382 -7.14 5.34 -1.74
CA CYS A 382 -7.93 5.04 -0.54
C CYS A 382 -7.26 5.51 0.77
N HIS A 383 -5.93 5.60 0.82
CA HIS A 383 -5.17 5.95 2.03
C HIS A 383 -4.80 7.43 2.16
N LYS A 384 -5.30 8.27 1.24
CA LYS A 384 -5.39 9.72 1.37
C LYS A 384 -6.86 10.10 1.21
N VAL A 385 -7.37 10.95 2.09
CA VAL A 385 -8.76 11.41 2.06
C VAL A 385 -8.88 12.88 2.47
N SER A 386 -9.91 13.51 1.96
CA SER A 386 -10.38 14.84 2.34
C SER A 386 -11.89 14.80 2.50
N LEU A 387 -12.42 15.61 3.40
CA LEU A 387 -13.85 15.67 3.70
C LEU A 387 -14.47 16.74 2.78
N PRO A 388 -15.35 16.35 1.85
CA PRO A 388 -15.99 17.29 0.94
C PRO A 388 -17.19 17.97 1.62
N LYS A 389 -17.63 19.11 1.06
CA LYS A 389 -18.74 19.90 1.62
C LYS A 389 -20.04 19.09 1.71
N GLU A 390 -20.28 18.19 0.77
CA GLU A 390 -21.44 17.29 0.76
C GLU A 390 -21.50 16.41 2.01
N LEU A 391 -20.34 16.10 2.61
CA LEU A 391 -20.25 15.32 3.84
C LEU A 391 -20.30 16.23 5.08
N ASN A 392 -19.44 17.26 5.14
CA ASN A 392 -19.22 18.07 6.36
C ASN A 392 -20.12 19.33 6.48
N HIS A 393 -20.77 19.75 5.39
CA HIS A 393 -21.64 20.95 5.30
C HIS A 393 -21.02 22.26 5.82
N TYR A 394 -19.70 22.36 5.73
CA TYR A 394 -18.92 23.51 6.16
C TYR A 394 -18.00 24.02 5.05
N LYS A 395 -16.91 23.32 4.76
CA LYS A 395 -15.93 23.69 3.72
C LYS A 395 -15.90 22.68 2.60
N GLU A 396 -15.53 23.15 1.41
CA GLU A 396 -15.28 22.31 0.23
C GLU A 396 -14.17 21.29 0.46
N PHE A 397 -13.27 21.57 1.39
CA PHE A 397 -12.17 20.70 1.77
C PHE A 397 -11.86 20.84 3.25
N LEU A 398 -11.77 19.70 3.94
CA LEU A 398 -11.06 19.55 5.21
C LEU A 398 -10.15 18.33 5.09
N ARG A 399 -8.92 18.40 5.59
CA ARG A 399 -8.00 17.27 5.48
C ARG A 399 -8.43 16.15 6.44
N GLY A 400 -8.60 14.94 5.90
CA GLY A 400 -8.76 13.72 6.70
C GLY A 400 -7.43 12.96 6.79
N GLN A 401 -7.49 11.63 6.77
CA GLN A 401 -6.30 10.77 6.80
C GLN A 401 -5.41 11.00 5.57
N ASN A 402 -4.09 11.01 5.74
CA ASN A 402 -3.16 11.28 4.64
C ASN A 402 -1.82 10.55 4.81
N HIS A 403 -1.80 9.26 4.48
CA HIS A 403 -0.58 8.46 4.57
C HIS A 403 0.39 8.78 3.44
N TYR A 404 -0.14 9.02 2.23
CA TYR A 404 0.66 9.16 1.02
C TYR A 404 1.63 10.34 1.11
N ASP A 405 1.16 11.55 1.41
CA ASP A 405 2.04 12.72 1.44
C ASP A 405 3.06 12.61 2.59
N THR A 406 2.61 12.11 3.74
CA THR A 406 3.51 11.90 4.90
C THR A 406 4.55 10.82 4.65
N TYR A 407 4.25 9.83 3.82
CA TYR A 407 5.21 8.82 3.39
C TYR A 407 6.18 9.40 2.37
N LEU A 408 5.65 10.12 1.38
CA LEU A 408 6.42 10.73 0.32
C LEU A 408 7.51 11.63 0.90
N LEU A 409 7.19 12.41 1.95
CA LEU A 409 8.12 13.37 2.56
C LEU A 409 9.01 12.77 3.66
N THR A 410 9.59 11.60 3.41
CA THR A 410 10.46 10.91 4.38
C THR A 410 11.78 10.45 3.77
N GLY A 411 12.73 10.13 4.64
CA GLY A 411 13.97 9.47 4.24
C GLY A 411 13.73 8.01 3.84
N VAL A 412 12.63 7.42 4.32
CA VAL A 412 12.24 6.04 4.02
C VAL A 412 11.78 5.89 2.58
N SER A 413 10.95 6.82 2.07
CA SER A 413 10.61 6.88 0.64
C SER A 413 11.83 7.21 -0.23
N GLY A 414 12.83 7.86 0.35
CA GLY A 414 14.01 8.35 -0.36
C GLY A 414 13.79 9.69 -1.05
N HIS A 415 12.70 10.39 -0.74
CA HIS A 415 12.35 11.65 -1.43
C HIS A 415 12.48 12.90 -0.57
N SER A 416 12.73 12.81 0.75
CA SER A 416 12.92 14.02 1.57
C SER A 416 14.34 14.27 2.05
N ALA A 417 14.88 15.43 1.68
CA ALA A 417 16.20 15.91 2.10
C ALA A 417 16.24 16.43 3.56
N ARG A 418 15.09 16.44 4.24
CA ARG A 418 14.89 17.03 5.58
C ARG A 418 14.88 16.00 6.70
N SER A 419 15.06 14.73 6.39
CA SER A 419 14.97 13.63 7.36
C SER A 419 16.13 13.64 8.34
N PHE A 420 15.86 13.23 9.58
CA PHE A 420 16.90 13.07 10.62
C PHE A 420 17.75 11.82 10.38
N TYR A 421 17.14 10.76 9.85
CA TYR A 421 17.83 9.51 9.52
C TYR A 421 17.41 9.05 8.12
N TYR A 422 18.33 8.40 7.43
CA TYR A 422 18.13 7.82 6.11
C TYR A 422 18.40 6.31 6.16
N PRO A 423 17.54 5.47 5.56
CA PRO A 423 17.80 4.05 5.49
C PRO A 423 18.97 3.77 4.52
N PRO A 424 19.62 2.59 4.63
CA PRO A 424 20.59 2.15 3.64
C PRO A 424 20.01 2.00 2.23
N LYS A 425 18.69 1.77 2.12
CA LYS A 425 17.97 1.70 0.86
C LYS A 425 16.55 2.23 1.03
N ALA A 426 16.13 3.07 0.09
CA ALA A 426 14.76 3.57 0.03
C ALA A 426 13.75 2.41 -0.11
N LYS A 427 12.57 2.65 0.42
CA LYS A 427 11.37 1.85 0.18
C LYS A 427 10.51 2.71 -0.73
N ASP A 428 10.42 2.34 -1.99
CA ASP A 428 9.84 3.12 -3.08
C ASP A 428 8.30 3.07 -3.13
N ASN A 429 7.67 2.10 -2.44
CA ASN A 429 6.22 2.04 -2.31
C ASN A 429 5.74 1.37 -1.01
N CYS A 430 4.44 1.49 -0.74
CA CYS A 430 3.76 0.93 0.45
C CYS A 430 3.79 -0.61 0.49
N SER A 431 3.76 -1.27 -0.68
CA SER A 431 3.69 -2.73 -0.79
C SER A 431 4.97 -3.42 -0.32
N VAL A 432 6.11 -2.73 -0.30
CA VAL A 432 7.37 -3.29 0.23
C VAL A 432 7.25 -3.63 1.72
N CYS A 433 6.49 -2.84 2.48
CA CYS A 433 6.26 -3.06 3.91
C CYS A 433 4.95 -3.81 4.19
N HIS A 434 3.87 -3.47 3.48
CA HIS A 434 2.53 -4.01 3.75
C HIS A 434 2.15 -5.21 2.89
N MET A 435 2.93 -5.57 1.87
CA MET A 435 2.72 -6.80 1.10
C MET A 435 4.04 -7.58 0.98
N PRO A 436 4.66 -7.95 2.13
CA PRO A 436 5.94 -8.66 2.13
C PRO A 436 5.81 -9.98 1.38
N LEU A 437 6.93 -10.50 0.87
CA LEU A 437 6.92 -11.77 0.14
C LEU A 437 6.54 -12.93 1.08
N ALA A 438 5.58 -13.74 0.65
CA ALA A 438 5.13 -14.95 1.33
C ALA A 438 5.34 -16.15 0.40
N LYS A 439 5.94 -17.23 0.92
CA LYS A 439 6.13 -18.48 0.16
C LYS A 439 4.78 -19.00 -0.30
N SER A 440 4.69 -19.42 -1.56
CA SER A 440 3.44 -19.89 -2.14
C SER A 440 3.66 -20.79 -3.34
N ASN A 441 2.72 -21.70 -3.55
CA ASN A 441 2.64 -22.55 -4.74
C ASN A 441 1.50 -22.12 -5.70
N ASP A 442 0.89 -20.95 -5.45
CA ASP A 442 -0.13 -20.37 -6.32
C ASP A 442 0.39 -20.28 -7.76
N PHE A 443 -0.52 -20.36 -8.73
CA PHE A 443 -0.16 -20.38 -10.15
C PHE A 443 0.61 -19.13 -10.60
N GLY A 444 0.41 -18.01 -9.90
CA GLY A 444 1.09 -16.73 -10.13
C GLY A 444 2.39 -16.54 -9.33
N ALA A 445 2.82 -17.52 -8.53
CA ALA A 445 4.02 -17.40 -7.70
C ALA A 445 5.31 -17.28 -8.54
N ASN A 446 6.26 -16.48 -8.04
CA ASN A 446 7.52 -16.21 -8.71
C ASN A 446 8.67 -16.16 -7.69
N LEU A 447 9.91 -16.26 -8.15
CA LEU A 447 11.09 -16.29 -7.28
C LEU A 447 11.41 -14.93 -6.63
N PHE A 448 11.10 -13.81 -7.29
CA PHE A 448 11.43 -12.45 -6.79
C PHE A 448 12.90 -12.28 -6.32
N GLY A 449 13.84 -13.01 -6.93
CA GLY A 449 15.25 -13.02 -6.55
C GLY A 449 15.60 -13.95 -5.37
N SER A 450 14.64 -14.70 -4.85
CA SER A 450 14.80 -15.78 -3.86
C SER A 450 14.97 -17.15 -4.51
N GLN A 451 15.30 -18.17 -3.71
CA GLN A 451 15.28 -19.58 -4.12
C GLN A 451 13.87 -20.20 -4.09
N ASP A 452 12.97 -19.60 -3.31
CA ASP A 452 11.61 -20.11 -3.10
C ASP A 452 10.58 -19.33 -3.94
N LEU A 453 9.61 -20.05 -4.51
CA LEU A 453 8.43 -19.43 -5.11
C LEU A 453 7.61 -18.70 -4.05
N SER A 454 7.26 -17.45 -4.35
CA SER A 454 6.58 -16.54 -3.44
C SER A 454 5.52 -15.72 -4.17
N ILE A 455 4.63 -15.11 -3.40
CA ILE A 455 3.68 -14.06 -3.82
C ILE A 455 3.84 -12.86 -2.89
N HIS A 456 3.29 -11.71 -3.28
CA HIS A 456 3.08 -10.62 -2.34
C HIS A 456 1.97 -10.99 -1.35
N ASN A 457 2.18 -10.75 -0.06
CA ASN A 457 1.22 -11.10 0.97
C ASN A 457 -0.03 -10.21 0.90
N HIS A 458 -1.21 -10.81 0.83
CA HIS A 458 -2.51 -10.13 0.77
C HIS A 458 -3.22 -10.04 2.13
N LEU A 459 -2.53 -10.32 3.24
CA LEU A 459 -3.04 -10.10 4.58
C LEU A 459 -2.93 -8.63 5.01
N PHE A 460 -1.99 -7.90 4.41
CA PHE A 460 -1.67 -6.50 4.72
C PHE A 460 -1.31 -6.30 6.20
N PRO A 461 -0.23 -6.94 6.71
CA PRO A 461 0.17 -6.80 8.11
C PRO A 461 0.38 -5.32 8.47
N ALA A 462 -0.28 -4.91 9.55
CA ALA A 462 -0.29 -3.57 10.12
C ALA A 462 -0.54 -3.65 11.64
N ALA A 463 -0.97 -2.55 12.26
CA ALA A 463 -1.27 -2.47 13.69
C ALA A 463 -2.65 -3.04 14.11
N ASN A 464 -3.51 -3.48 13.18
CA ASN A 464 -4.91 -3.75 13.49
C ASN A 464 -5.16 -5.12 14.13
N THR A 465 -4.87 -5.24 15.42
CA THR A 465 -5.22 -6.42 16.23
C THR A 465 -6.72 -6.52 16.52
N GLY A 466 -7.45 -5.41 16.51
CA GLY A 466 -8.84 -5.35 16.96
C GLY A 466 -9.83 -6.03 16.03
N ILE A 467 -9.74 -5.80 14.70
CA ILE A 467 -10.64 -6.47 13.75
C ILE A 467 -10.41 -7.99 13.77
N ALA A 468 -9.14 -8.43 13.77
CA ALA A 468 -8.80 -9.84 13.84
C ALA A 468 -9.34 -10.51 15.12
N TRP A 469 -9.24 -9.83 16.26
CA TRP A 469 -9.81 -10.33 17.52
C TRP A 469 -11.34 -10.44 17.48
N LEU A 470 -12.03 -9.42 16.96
CA LEU A 470 -13.48 -9.40 16.78
C LEU A 470 -13.97 -10.52 15.83
N LYS A 471 -13.10 -10.95 14.91
CA LYS A 471 -13.35 -12.06 13.97
C LYS A 471 -12.86 -13.42 14.44
N ASP A 472 -12.36 -13.50 15.66
CA ASP A 472 -11.80 -14.73 16.25
C ASP A 472 -10.67 -15.36 15.42
N LEU A 473 -9.72 -14.51 15.00
CA LEU A 473 -8.54 -14.88 14.21
C LEU A 473 -7.25 -14.71 15.03
N PRO A 474 -6.97 -15.59 16.02
CA PRO A 474 -5.82 -15.42 16.93
C PRO A 474 -4.47 -15.46 16.20
N ASP A 475 -4.33 -16.25 15.14
CA ASP A 475 -3.10 -16.29 14.33
C ASP A 475 -2.83 -14.95 13.64
N VAL A 476 -3.89 -14.26 13.20
CA VAL A 476 -3.80 -12.95 12.54
C VAL A 476 -3.50 -11.85 13.56
N VAL A 477 -4.11 -11.92 14.76
CA VAL A 477 -3.75 -11.05 15.89
C VAL A 477 -2.24 -11.15 16.15
N LYS A 478 -1.70 -12.37 16.24
CA LYS A 478 -0.28 -12.60 16.47
C LYS A 478 0.63 -12.03 15.37
N ILE A 479 0.22 -12.12 14.11
CA ILE A 479 0.95 -11.50 12.99
C ILE A 479 1.00 -9.97 13.15
N HIS A 480 -0.11 -9.35 13.54
CA HIS A 480 -0.17 -7.90 13.79
C HIS A 480 0.63 -7.48 15.03
N GLU A 481 0.62 -8.28 16.10
CA GLU A 481 1.46 -8.08 17.29
C GLU A 481 2.95 -8.10 16.94
N GLU A 482 3.40 -9.11 16.19
CA GLU A 482 4.80 -9.20 15.73
C GLU A 482 5.17 -8.06 14.77
N PHE A 483 4.23 -7.57 13.96
CA PHE A 483 4.46 -6.41 13.10
C PHE A 483 4.64 -5.11 13.92
N LEU A 484 3.89 -4.96 15.01
CA LEU A 484 3.98 -3.83 15.93
C LEU A 484 5.25 -3.85 16.79
N LYS A 485 5.70 -5.04 17.19
CA LYS A 485 6.81 -5.22 18.12
C LYS A 485 8.08 -4.52 17.64
N ASP A 486 8.66 -3.72 18.52
CA ASP A 486 9.88 -2.94 18.30
C ASP A 486 9.80 -2.04 17.04
N SER A 487 8.58 -1.68 16.59
CA SER A 487 8.39 -0.65 15.56
C SER A 487 8.73 0.74 16.10
N LEU A 488 8.63 0.90 17.42
CA LEU A 488 9.17 2.00 18.21
C LEU A 488 10.11 1.45 19.26
N ARG A 489 10.92 2.35 19.83
CA ARG A 489 11.74 2.11 21.02
C ARG A 489 11.44 3.17 22.06
N VAL A 490 11.38 2.77 23.31
CA VAL A 490 11.38 3.67 24.46
C VAL A 490 12.76 3.62 25.12
N ASP A 491 13.25 4.77 25.55
CA ASP A 491 14.52 4.92 26.24
C ASP A 491 14.33 5.82 27.47
N ILE A 492 14.59 5.27 28.65
CA ILE A 492 14.75 6.04 29.88
C ILE A 492 16.12 6.72 29.81
N PHE A 493 16.10 7.92 29.24
CA PHE A 493 17.27 8.64 28.78
C PHE A 493 18.03 9.31 29.93
N GLY A 494 17.30 10.01 30.80
CA GLY A 494 17.89 10.92 31.78
C GLY A 494 17.03 11.13 33.02
N ILE A 495 17.63 11.71 34.04
CA ILE A 495 16.89 12.27 35.18
C ILE A 495 17.44 13.66 35.51
N LYS A 496 16.56 14.62 35.77
CA LYS A 496 16.92 15.98 36.22
C LYS A 496 16.56 16.17 37.69
N GLU A 497 17.38 16.93 38.41
CA GLU A 497 17.08 17.35 39.77
C GLU A 497 15.91 18.35 39.82
N GLU A 498 15.32 18.51 41.00
CA GLU A 498 14.29 19.52 41.33
C GLU A 498 12.95 19.36 40.60
N GLY A 499 12.76 18.31 39.78
CA GLY A 499 11.52 18.12 39.02
C GLY A 499 11.30 19.17 37.92
N ALA A 500 12.35 19.88 37.50
CA ALA A 500 12.26 20.99 36.56
C ALA A 500 13.10 20.76 35.29
N ILE A 501 12.64 21.31 34.16
CA ILE A 501 13.33 21.15 32.86
C ILE A 501 14.73 21.76 32.81
N ASN A 502 15.02 22.71 33.70
CA ASN A 502 16.32 23.39 33.84
C ASN A 502 17.18 22.77 34.95
N GLY A 503 16.68 21.74 35.64
CA GLY A 503 17.44 21.03 36.65
C GLY A 503 18.67 20.35 36.06
N LYS A 504 19.66 20.08 36.91
CA LYS A 504 20.88 19.38 36.51
C LYS A 504 20.53 18.00 35.93
N LEU A 505 20.90 17.77 34.68
CA LEU A 505 20.65 16.52 33.96
C LEU A 505 21.74 15.48 34.23
N TYR A 506 21.33 14.28 34.62
CA TYR A 506 22.15 13.07 34.61
C TYR A 506 21.73 12.22 33.41
N ALA A 507 22.54 12.24 32.35
CA ALA A 507 22.28 11.53 31.12
C ALA A 507 23.59 11.28 30.33
N PRO A 508 23.62 10.29 29.43
CA PRO A 508 22.59 9.26 29.30
C PRO A 508 22.68 8.27 30.47
N LEU A 509 21.55 7.78 30.95
CA LEU A 509 21.53 6.77 32.02
C LEU A 509 22.01 5.43 31.48
N ARG A 510 22.88 4.76 32.24
CA ARG A 510 23.56 3.49 31.95
C ARG A 510 24.80 3.66 31.04
N PRO A 511 25.95 3.04 31.39
CA PRO A 511 26.12 2.07 32.48
C PRO A 511 26.09 2.70 33.88
N GLU A 512 26.39 3.99 33.98
CA GLU A 512 26.36 4.75 35.24
C GLU A 512 24.98 5.34 35.49
N VAL A 513 24.58 5.40 36.76
CA VAL A 513 23.31 5.97 37.21
C VAL A 513 23.52 6.81 38.48
N PRO A 514 22.77 7.90 38.68
CA PRO A 514 22.87 8.68 39.89
C PRO A 514 22.23 7.97 41.09
N THR A 515 22.72 8.26 42.29
CA THR A 515 22.06 7.90 43.54
C THR A 515 20.95 8.91 43.85
N LEU A 516 19.73 8.41 44.06
CA LEU A 516 18.57 9.20 44.41
C LEU A 516 18.55 9.52 45.91
N VAL A 517 18.07 10.72 46.26
CA VAL A 517 17.95 11.19 47.64
C VAL A 517 16.46 11.16 48.03
N PRO A 518 16.07 10.43 49.10
CA PRO A 518 14.70 10.43 49.61
C PRO A 518 14.17 11.86 49.88
N GLY A 519 12.86 12.05 49.74
CA GLY A 519 12.19 13.35 49.92
C GLY A 519 12.45 14.40 48.83
N ARG A 520 13.23 14.08 47.78
CA ARG A 520 13.48 15.00 46.66
C ARG A 520 12.55 14.74 45.46
N LYS A 521 12.40 15.79 44.65
CA LYS A 521 11.76 15.74 43.34
C LYS A 521 12.78 15.57 42.22
N TYR A 522 12.37 14.81 41.21
CA TYR A 522 13.12 14.53 40.02
C TYR A 522 12.23 14.60 38.78
N LEU A 523 12.83 14.93 37.63
CA LEU A 523 12.17 14.86 36.33
C LEU A 523 12.75 13.70 35.54
N LEU A 524 11.94 12.70 35.24
CA LEU A 524 12.31 11.57 34.39
C LEU A 524 12.18 11.97 32.93
N GLU A 525 13.28 11.85 32.19
CA GLU A 525 13.38 12.16 30.76
C GLU A 525 13.26 10.86 29.96
N THR A 526 12.14 10.69 29.25
CA THR A 526 11.83 9.48 28.46
C THR A 526 11.79 9.83 26.98
N VAL A 527 12.41 9.02 26.13
CA VAL A 527 12.42 9.22 24.67
C VAL A 527 11.67 8.10 23.97
N LEU A 528 10.74 8.46 23.08
CA LEU A 528 10.06 7.54 22.16
C LEU A 528 10.57 7.73 20.74
N ARG A 529 11.05 6.67 20.09
CA ARG A 529 11.73 6.72 18.78
C ARG A 529 11.11 5.76 17.75
N THR A 530 10.81 6.24 16.54
CA THR A 530 10.21 5.42 15.43
C THR A 530 11.22 4.68 14.55
N LEU A 531 11.27 3.35 14.58
CA LEU A 531 12.35 2.60 13.93
C LEU A 531 12.02 2.08 12.52
N LYS A 532 10.82 1.51 12.34
CA LYS A 532 10.48 0.71 11.14
C LYS A 532 9.47 1.37 10.20
N LEU A 533 9.04 2.60 10.51
CA LEU A 533 7.87 3.24 9.88
C LEU A 533 8.27 4.09 8.67
N GLY A 534 7.48 4.03 7.61
CA GLY A 534 7.60 4.91 6.43
C GLY A 534 6.63 6.09 6.44
N HIS A 535 5.76 6.20 7.43
CA HIS A 535 4.79 7.28 7.60
C HIS A 535 4.61 7.59 9.10
N LEU A 536 3.77 8.56 9.47
CA LEU A 536 3.59 8.95 10.87
C LEU A 536 3.17 7.75 11.74
N PHE A 537 3.73 7.64 12.94
CA PHE A 537 3.25 6.66 13.91
C PHE A 537 1.93 7.11 14.52
N SER A 538 1.06 6.10 14.64
CA SER A 538 -0.38 6.08 14.94
C SER A 538 -1.32 6.50 13.81
N GLN A 539 -0.82 6.71 12.59
CA GLN A 539 -1.64 7.13 11.44
C GLN A 539 -2.72 6.11 11.06
N GLY A 540 -3.67 6.56 10.24
CA GLY A 540 -4.89 5.85 9.91
C GLY A 540 -6.00 6.37 10.79
N THR A 541 -6.63 5.47 11.52
CA THR A 541 -7.76 5.77 12.39
C THR A 541 -7.27 6.27 13.75
N VAL A 542 -6.46 7.32 13.72
CA VAL A 542 -5.71 7.87 14.85
C VAL A 542 -6.59 8.35 16.00
N ASP A 543 -7.82 8.74 15.70
CA ASP A 543 -8.86 9.15 16.63
C ASP A 543 -9.40 7.99 17.50
N SER A 544 -9.29 6.75 17.00
CA SER A 544 -9.78 5.54 17.68
C SER A 544 -8.66 4.62 18.22
N ASN A 545 -7.42 4.78 17.74
CA ASN A 545 -6.29 4.02 18.28
C ASN A 545 -5.98 4.52 19.69
N GLU A 546 -5.90 3.61 20.66
CA GLU A 546 -5.51 3.94 22.03
C GLU A 546 -4.07 3.53 22.25
N ILE A 547 -3.17 4.52 22.27
CA ILE A 547 -1.73 4.30 22.38
C ILE A 547 -1.21 5.19 23.48
N TRP A 548 -0.64 4.61 24.53
CA TRP A 548 -0.24 5.37 25.72
C TRP A 548 1.06 4.84 26.31
N LEU A 549 1.73 5.73 27.04
CA LEU A 549 2.81 5.35 27.93
C LEU A 549 2.26 4.87 29.28
N ASP A 550 2.62 3.64 29.63
CA ASP A 550 2.40 3.05 30.94
C ASP A 550 3.70 3.14 31.73
N VAL A 551 3.70 3.99 32.77
CA VAL A 551 4.85 4.25 33.64
C VAL A 551 4.56 3.75 35.05
N THR A 552 5.45 2.92 35.57
CA THR A 552 5.37 2.41 36.95
C THR A 552 6.70 2.61 37.64
N VAL A 553 6.66 3.21 38.84
CA VAL A 553 7.83 3.41 39.70
C VAL A 553 7.61 2.66 41.01
N LYS A 554 8.57 1.79 41.36
CA LYS A 554 8.51 0.95 42.56
C LYS A 554 9.73 1.16 43.45
N SER A 555 9.54 1.01 44.76
CA SER A 555 10.63 0.75 45.73
C SER A 555 10.36 -0.60 46.38
N GLY A 556 11.20 -1.60 46.07
CA GLY A 556 10.85 -3.01 46.32
C GLY A 556 9.55 -3.38 45.59
N GLU A 557 8.58 -3.94 46.31
CA GLU A 557 7.25 -4.27 45.76
C GLU A 557 6.25 -3.10 45.81
N LYS A 558 6.57 -2.01 46.50
CA LYS A 558 5.66 -0.87 46.70
C LYS A 558 5.69 0.04 45.47
N VAL A 559 4.52 0.24 44.84
CA VAL A 559 4.35 1.26 43.80
C VAL A 559 4.33 2.65 44.46
N ILE A 560 5.29 3.49 44.10
CA ILE A 560 5.44 4.85 44.62
C ILE A 560 5.11 5.93 43.58
N GLY A 561 5.04 5.58 42.29
CA GLY A 561 4.59 6.47 41.22
C GLY A 561 3.95 5.71 40.05
N ARG A 562 2.95 6.32 39.40
CA ARG A 562 2.12 5.67 38.37
C ARG A 562 1.55 6.67 37.35
N SER A 563 1.57 6.32 36.06
CA SER A 563 0.82 6.98 34.98
C SER A 563 0.48 5.96 33.89
N GLY A 564 -0.69 6.03 33.24
CA GLY A 564 -1.11 5.00 32.28
C GLY A 564 -1.76 3.77 32.93
N GLY A 565 -2.29 3.94 34.15
CA GLY A 565 -3.14 2.94 34.81
C GLY A 565 -4.44 2.70 34.04
N ILE A 566 -4.96 1.47 34.10
CA ILE A 566 -6.28 1.12 33.55
C ILE A 566 -7.27 1.08 34.72
N GLU A 567 -8.38 1.78 34.58
CA GLU A 567 -9.50 1.80 35.52
C GLU A 567 -10.31 0.49 35.50
N GLU A 568 -11.17 0.27 36.50
CA GLU A 568 -12.03 -0.93 36.56
C GLU A 568 -12.99 -1.04 35.36
N ASN A 569 -13.41 0.11 34.80
CA ASN A 569 -14.24 0.21 33.60
C ASN A 569 -13.44 -0.04 32.30
N THR A 570 -12.15 -0.39 32.39
CA THR A 570 -11.20 -0.62 31.29
C THR A 570 -10.77 0.63 30.49
N GLU A 571 -11.10 1.84 30.95
CA GLU A 571 -10.54 3.09 30.42
C GLU A 571 -9.08 3.27 30.88
N VAL A 572 -8.22 3.77 29.99
CA VAL A 572 -6.87 4.23 30.37
C VAL A 572 -6.98 5.60 31.03
N ASP A 573 -6.18 5.84 32.07
CA ASP A 573 -6.09 7.14 32.75
C ASP A 573 -5.89 8.28 31.74
N LYS A 574 -6.87 9.19 31.71
CA LYS A 574 -6.98 10.27 30.71
C LYS A 574 -5.84 11.29 30.77
N TRP A 575 -5.10 11.34 31.87
CA TRP A 575 -3.94 12.23 32.03
C TRP A 575 -2.61 11.57 31.66
N SER A 576 -2.65 10.37 31.08
CA SER A 576 -1.45 9.71 30.57
C SER A 576 -0.96 10.39 29.28
N HIS A 577 0.30 10.17 28.93
CA HIS A 577 0.78 10.58 27.62
C HIS A 577 0.24 9.64 26.53
N PHE A 578 -0.66 10.16 25.69
CA PHE A 578 -1.17 9.46 24.51
C PHE A 578 -0.41 9.85 23.24
N VAL A 579 -0.09 8.84 22.43
CA VAL A 579 0.55 8.98 21.11
C VAL A 579 -0.55 8.91 20.03
N ASN A 580 -1.37 9.95 19.96
CA ASN A 580 -2.54 10.03 19.07
C ASN A 580 -2.81 11.47 18.58
N VAL A 581 -4.00 11.70 18.01
CA VAL A 581 -4.53 13.01 17.64
C VAL A 581 -5.84 13.19 18.36
N PHE A 582 -5.94 14.24 19.18
CA PHE A 582 -7.19 14.61 19.83
C PHE A 582 -8.01 15.46 18.85
N MET A 583 -8.75 14.80 17.98
CA MET A 583 -9.53 15.45 16.93
C MET A 583 -10.83 16.05 17.51
N LEU A 584 -11.19 17.25 17.04
CA LEU A 584 -12.38 17.97 17.48
C LEU A 584 -13.40 18.12 16.36
N ASP A 585 -14.67 18.26 16.76
CA ASP A 585 -15.72 18.90 15.95
C ASP A 585 -15.69 20.43 16.06
N ARG A 586 -16.58 21.12 15.35
CA ARG A 586 -16.67 22.59 15.33
C ARG A 586 -17.10 23.19 16.68
N GLU A 587 -17.73 22.39 17.53
CA GLU A 587 -18.22 22.74 18.86
C GLU A 587 -17.21 22.36 19.97
N GLY A 588 -16.01 21.93 19.58
CA GLY A 588 -14.91 21.57 20.46
C GLY A 588 -15.12 20.24 21.20
N ASN A 589 -16.03 19.37 20.75
CA ASN A 589 -16.15 18.01 21.30
C ASN A 589 -15.13 17.09 20.65
N ARG A 590 -14.62 16.12 21.41
CA ARG A 590 -13.76 15.05 20.87
C ARG A 590 -14.53 14.21 19.84
N ILE A 591 -13.91 13.93 18.70
CA ILE A 591 -14.35 12.88 17.78
C ILE A 591 -14.09 11.52 18.43
N ASN A 592 -15.16 10.83 18.82
CA ASN A 592 -15.12 9.58 19.59
C ASN A 592 -15.95 8.44 18.98
N ARG A 593 -16.68 8.69 17.89
CA ARG A 593 -17.57 7.71 17.22
C ARG A 593 -17.11 7.36 15.81
N ARG A 594 -15.93 7.82 15.42
CA ARG A 594 -15.41 7.73 14.04
C ARG A 594 -16.40 8.32 13.03
N ASN A 595 -17.02 9.44 13.41
CA ASN A 595 -18.02 10.22 12.67
C ASN A 595 -17.32 11.24 11.75
N PRO A 596 -16.99 10.90 10.49
CA PRO A 596 -16.09 11.71 9.68
C PRO A 596 -16.74 13.02 9.23
N GLN A 597 -18.07 13.07 9.19
CA GLN A 597 -18.82 14.27 8.87
C GLN A 597 -18.61 15.43 9.86
N ASP A 598 -18.13 15.15 11.07
CA ASP A 598 -17.95 16.16 12.11
C ASP A 598 -16.46 16.50 12.35
N ILE A 599 -15.52 15.77 11.72
CA ILE A 599 -14.08 16.05 11.85
C ILE A 599 -13.77 17.47 11.40
N PHE A 600 -13.07 18.22 12.23
CA PHE A 600 -12.77 19.62 11.96
C PHE A 600 -11.31 20.02 12.18
N VAL A 601 -10.80 19.96 13.43
CA VAL A 601 -9.44 20.42 13.77
C VAL A 601 -8.87 19.63 14.95
N PRO A 602 -7.56 19.33 14.98
CA PRO A 602 -6.95 18.74 16.16
C PRO A 602 -6.75 19.76 17.30
N LEU A 603 -7.01 19.34 18.55
CA LEU A 603 -6.54 20.05 19.74
C LEU A 603 -5.02 19.91 19.91
N TYR A 604 -4.51 18.69 19.69
CA TYR A 604 -3.08 18.38 19.63
C TYR A 604 -2.84 17.22 18.66
N ASN A 605 -1.59 17.09 18.22
CA ASN A 605 -1.11 15.98 17.40
C ASN A 605 0.22 15.46 17.99
N HIS A 606 0.19 14.28 18.61
CA HIS A 606 1.36 13.62 19.19
C HIS A 606 1.91 12.49 18.32
N GLN A 607 1.52 12.44 17.03
CA GLN A 607 2.08 11.48 16.10
C GLN A 607 3.58 11.73 15.88
N ILE A 608 4.35 10.65 15.73
CA ILE A 608 5.81 10.73 15.58
C ILE A 608 6.20 10.46 14.13
N PRO A 609 6.93 11.37 13.45
CA PRO A 609 7.41 11.13 12.08
C PRO A 609 8.35 9.92 11.94
N PRO A 610 8.49 9.34 10.74
CA PRO A 610 9.53 8.36 10.42
C PRO A 610 10.92 8.85 10.77
N GLY A 611 11.69 8.03 11.49
CA GLY A 611 13.04 8.42 11.87
C GLY A 611 13.10 9.53 12.92
N ALA A 612 11.98 9.99 13.48
CA ALA A 612 11.97 11.01 14.52
C ALA A 612 11.76 10.41 15.92
N ALA A 613 11.88 11.27 16.93
CA ALA A 613 11.68 10.97 18.33
C ALA A 613 10.79 12.01 19.01
N ASN A 614 10.18 11.66 20.15
CA ASN A 614 9.54 12.57 21.09
C ASN A 614 10.18 12.41 22.47
N SER A 615 10.36 13.53 23.20
CA SER A 615 10.83 13.54 24.59
C SER A 615 9.64 13.79 25.53
N ILE A 616 9.47 12.98 26.58
CA ILE A 616 8.35 13.01 27.50
C ILE A 616 8.88 13.14 28.93
N HIS A 617 8.27 14.05 29.69
CA HIS A 617 8.72 14.46 31.02
C HIS A 617 7.77 13.95 32.10
N TYR A 618 8.27 13.19 33.07
CA TYR A 618 7.48 12.75 34.22
C TYR A 618 8.05 13.32 35.53
N GLU A 619 7.21 13.99 36.32
CA GLU A 619 7.58 14.42 37.67
C GLU A 619 7.48 13.23 38.62
N LEU A 620 8.59 12.95 39.31
CA LEU A 620 8.72 11.91 40.34
C LEU A 620 9.14 12.56 41.67
N GLU A 621 8.28 12.45 42.67
CA GLU A 621 8.54 12.84 44.05
C GLU A 621 8.83 11.59 44.89
N LEU A 622 10.03 11.53 45.46
CA LEU A 622 10.41 10.39 46.29
C LEU A 622 9.87 10.54 47.71
N PRO A 623 9.32 9.47 48.31
CA PRO A 623 9.00 9.46 49.73
C PRO A 623 10.19 9.85 50.62
N GLU A 624 9.93 10.44 51.79
CA GLU A 624 10.97 10.83 52.77
C GLU A 624 11.79 9.63 53.27
N LYS A 625 11.22 8.42 53.22
CA LYS A 625 11.87 7.18 53.63
C LYS A 625 11.67 6.12 52.55
N LEU A 626 12.77 5.50 52.17
CA LEU A 626 12.83 4.42 51.19
C LEU A 626 13.79 3.35 51.73
N ASP A 627 13.34 2.10 51.73
CA ASP A 627 14.10 0.97 52.28
C ASP A 627 14.65 0.05 51.16
N ALA A 628 14.37 0.37 49.90
CA ALA A 628 14.78 -0.38 48.73
C ALA A 628 15.10 0.56 47.54
N PRO A 629 15.95 0.12 46.58
CA PRO A 629 16.19 0.86 45.34
C PRO A 629 14.92 1.19 44.57
N VAL A 630 14.97 2.22 43.72
CA VAL A 630 13.84 2.66 42.91
C VAL A 630 13.91 2.07 41.52
N THR A 631 12.96 1.21 41.16
CA THR A 631 12.82 0.65 39.81
C THR A 631 11.78 1.43 39.01
N ILE A 632 12.16 1.90 37.83
CA ILE A 632 11.30 2.61 36.88
C ILE A 632 11.11 1.71 35.66
N GLU A 633 9.85 1.45 35.30
CA GLU A 633 9.46 0.72 34.11
C GLU A 633 8.57 1.62 33.24
N VAL A 634 8.91 1.71 31.95
CA VAL A 634 8.12 2.45 30.96
C VAL A 634 7.78 1.52 29.79
N LYS A 635 6.48 1.42 29.47
CA LYS A 635 5.96 0.61 28.36
C LYS A 635 5.16 1.48 27.41
N LEU A 636 5.37 1.32 26.11
CA LEU A 636 4.44 1.85 25.11
C LEU A 636 3.40 0.77 24.80
N GLN A 637 2.15 1.04 25.18
CA GLN A 637 1.03 0.12 25.00
C GLN A 637 0.17 0.53 23.81
N TYR A 638 -0.44 -0.46 23.16
CA TYR A 638 -1.34 -0.27 22.03
C TYR A 638 -2.61 -1.11 22.20
N ARG A 639 -3.77 -0.47 22.09
CA ARG A 639 -5.08 -1.12 21.92
C ARG A 639 -5.78 -0.49 20.72
N LYS A 640 -6.31 -1.33 19.81
CA LYS A 640 -6.82 -0.84 18.52
C LYS A 640 -7.99 0.15 18.65
N PHE A 641 -8.88 -0.09 19.61
CA PHE A 641 -10.07 0.72 19.86
C PHE A 641 -10.18 1.01 21.35
N ASP A 642 -10.39 2.27 21.71
CA ASP A 642 -10.63 2.67 23.10
C ASP A 642 -12.02 2.19 23.60
N GLN A 643 -12.22 2.26 24.92
CA GLN A 643 -13.47 1.87 25.56
C GLN A 643 -14.67 2.69 25.06
N GLU A 644 -14.50 4.02 24.93
CA GLU A 644 -15.57 4.94 24.51
C GLU A 644 -16.12 4.61 23.11
N TYR A 645 -15.23 4.33 22.16
CA TYR A 645 -15.62 3.93 20.81
C TYR A 645 -16.30 2.56 20.79
N MET A 646 -15.81 1.58 21.55
CA MET A 646 -16.44 0.25 21.59
C MET A 646 -17.81 0.26 22.29
N GLU A 647 -18.02 1.13 23.28
CA GLU A 647 -19.35 1.40 23.82
C GLU A 647 -20.29 1.96 22.75
N PHE A 648 -19.83 2.92 21.94
CA PHE A 648 -20.62 3.39 20.80
C PHE A 648 -20.98 2.26 19.81
N VAL A 649 -20.00 1.45 19.42
CA VAL A 649 -20.20 0.33 18.48
C VAL A 649 -21.24 -0.65 18.99
N THR A 650 -21.15 -1.04 20.27
CA THR A 650 -22.09 -1.97 20.90
C THR A 650 -23.47 -1.37 21.12
N ASN A 651 -23.57 -0.08 21.47
CA ASN A 651 -24.85 0.62 21.57
C ASN A 651 -25.57 0.80 20.22
N LYS A 652 -24.83 0.80 19.10
CA LYS A 652 -25.39 0.83 17.74
C LYS A 652 -25.70 -0.56 17.17
N ALA A 653 -25.38 -1.63 17.89
CA ALA A 653 -25.71 -2.99 17.47
C ALA A 653 -27.24 -3.19 17.49
N GLN A 654 -27.75 -3.93 16.51
CA GLN A 654 -29.16 -4.22 16.33
C GLN A 654 -29.41 -5.73 16.37
N GLU A 655 -30.64 -6.13 16.66
CA GLU A 655 -31.03 -7.53 16.55
C GLU A 655 -30.90 -8.01 15.09
N GLY A 656 -30.22 -9.15 14.90
CA GLY A 656 -29.92 -9.70 13.57
C GLY A 656 -28.55 -9.32 13.02
N ASP A 657 -27.80 -8.43 13.69
CA ASP A 657 -26.39 -8.18 13.38
C ASP A 657 -25.52 -9.40 13.67
N ASN A 658 -24.34 -9.45 13.03
CA ASN A 658 -23.30 -10.38 13.42
C ASN A 658 -22.90 -10.16 14.89
N PRO A 659 -22.77 -11.22 15.71
CA PRO A 659 -22.36 -11.08 17.11
C PRO A 659 -21.03 -10.32 17.24
N ILE A 660 -20.99 -9.41 18.22
CA ILE A 660 -19.75 -8.70 18.60
C ILE A 660 -19.10 -9.51 19.73
N ARG A 661 -17.90 -10.01 19.48
CA ARG A 661 -17.14 -10.77 20.51
C ARG A 661 -16.98 -9.94 21.78
N GLY A 662 -17.21 -10.56 22.94
CA GLY A 662 -17.10 -9.92 24.25
C GLY A 662 -18.29 -9.02 24.63
N HIS A 663 -19.33 -8.95 23.80
CA HIS A 663 -20.52 -8.16 24.08
C HIS A 663 -21.77 -9.03 24.29
N GLU A 664 -22.51 -8.73 25.35
CA GLU A 664 -23.87 -9.23 25.56
C GLU A 664 -24.85 -8.06 25.39
N MET A 665 -25.84 -8.22 24.51
CA MET A 665 -26.82 -7.17 24.17
C MET A 665 -27.53 -6.65 25.43
N GLY A 666 -27.59 -5.33 25.59
CA GLY A 666 -28.20 -4.67 26.75
C GLY A 666 -27.31 -4.57 27.99
N LYS A 667 -26.10 -5.14 27.97
CA LYS A 667 -25.09 -4.92 29.02
C LYS A 667 -24.04 -3.91 28.55
N LYS A 668 -23.46 -3.18 29.52
CA LYS A 668 -22.32 -2.29 29.26
C LYS A 668 -21.15 -3.11 28.73
N TYR A 669 -20.53 -2.65 27.65
CA TYR A 669 -19.36 -3.31 27.08
C TYR A 669 -18.15 -3.18 28.00
N ARG A 670 -17.36 -4.24 28.09
CA ARG A 670 -16.06 -4.26 28.76
C ARG A 670 -15.01 -4.51 27.70
N ASN A 671 -14.03 -3.61 27.55
CA ASN A 671 -13.06 -3.72 26.47
C ASN A 671 -12.00 -4.79 26.74
N GLU A 672 -12.20 -5.94 26.11
CA GLU A 672 -11.33 -7.11 26.16
C GLU A 672 -10.40 -7.22 24.93
N LEU A 673 -10.29 -6.16 24.14
CA LEU A 673 -9.37 -6.13 23.00
C LEU A 673 -7.91 -6.31 23.49
N PRO A 674 -7.07 -6.98 22.70
CA PRO A 674 -5.68 -7.23 23.07
C PRO A 674 -4.91 -5.93 23.24
N ILE A 675 -4.18 -5.82 24.35
CA ILE A 675 -3.19 -4.77 24.60
C ILE A 675 -1.82 -5.31 24.23
N VAL A 676 -1.17 -4.65 23.29
CA VAL A 676 0.16 -5.03 22.79
C VAL A 676 1.20 -4.07 23.37
N THR A 677 2.20 -4.61 24.06
CA THR A 677 3.39 -3.83 24.42
C THR A 677 4.30 -3.74 23.19
N ILE A 678 4.37 -2.55 22.60
CA ILE A 678 5.19 -2.28 21.41
C ILE A 678 6.67 -2.34 21.77
N CYS A 679 7.04 -1.67 22.87
CA CYS A 679 8.38 -1.63 23.42
C CYS A 679 8.34 -1.27 24.91
N MET A 680 9.44 -1.56 25.60
CA MET A 680 9.60 -1.36 27.04
C MET A 680 11.05 -1.03 27.36
N ASP A 681 11.25 -0.20 28.38
CA ASP A 681 12.56 -0.01 29.01
C ASP A 681 12.39 0.02 30.54
N GLN A 682 13.43 -0.43 31.23
CA GLN A 682 13.45 -0.55 32.69
C GLN A 682 14.83 -0.20 33.23
N ILE A 683 14.86 0.51 34.36
CA ILE A 683 16.08 0.87 35.07
C ILE A 683 15.85 0.78 36.59
N THR A 684 16.90 0.50 37.36
CA THR A 684 16.84 0.54 38.83
C THR A 684 17.88 1.52 39.34
N LEU A 685 17.48 2.51 40.14
CA LEU A 685 18.33 3.58 40.62
C LEU A 685 18.67 3.35 42.11
N PRO A 686 19.94 3.47 42.51
CA PRO A 686 20.33 3.40 43.92
C PRO A 686 19.71 4.54 44.71
N VAL A 687 19.51 4.32 46.00
CA VAL A 687 18.93 5.31 46.93
C VAL A 687 19.90 5.52 48.08
N GLU A 688 20.12 6.78 48.47
CA GLU A 688 20.96 7.14 49.59
C GLU A 688 20.44 6.49 50.89
N GLY A 689 21.34 5.86 51.65
CA GLY A 689 21.00 5.13 52.87
C GLY A 689 20.51 3.68 52.64
N VAL A 690 20.32 3.25 51.39
CA VAL A 690 19.93 1.87 51.05
C VAL A 690 21.12 1.11 50.46
N ALA A 691 21.59 0.09 51.16
CA ALA A 691 22.66 -0.77 50.66
C ALA A 691 22.10 -1.79 49.63
N ALA A 692 22.42 -1.60 48.35
CA ALA A 692 22.07 -2.55 47.29
C ALA A 692 23.14 -2.57 46.19
N THR A 693 23.49 -3.76 45.71
CA THR A 693 24.25 -3.92 44.47
C THR A 693 23.26 -3.97 43.30
N ILE A 694 23.36 -3.01 42.39
CA ILE A 694 22.43 -2.87 41.28
C ILE A 694 23.19 -3.09 39.98
N GLU A 695 22.82 -4.13 39.25
CA GLU A 695 23.27 -4.34 37.87
C GLU A 695 22.28 -3.69 36.91
N GLN A 696 22.79 -2.88 35.99
CA GLN A 696 21.95 -2.21 35.00
C GLN A 696 21.75 -3.06 33.75
N PRO A 697 20.55 -3.10 33.17
CA PRO A 697 20.35 -3.66 31.84
C PRO A 697 21.27 -2.99 30.83
N LYS A 698 21.89 -3.79 29.95
CA LYS A 698 22.74 -3.27 28.88
C LYS A 698 21.89 -2.51 27.87
N VAL A 699 22.33 -1.31 27.49
CA VAL A 699 21.73 -0.52 26.41
C VAL A 699 22.52 -0.76 25.12
N GLU A 700 21.86 -1.25 24.07
CA GLU A 700 22.49 -1.50 22.77
C GLU A 700 22.51 -0.27 21.84
N ILE A 701 21.88 0.83 22.27
CA ILE A 701 21.80 2.08 21.51
C ILE A 701 23.13 2.84 21.66
N PRO A 702 23.79 3.25 20.57
CA PRO A 702 24.97 4.09 20.64
C PRO A 702 24.70 5.40 21.39
N GLU A 703 25.66 5.83 22.21
CA GLU A 703 25.54 7.03 23.05
C GLU A 703 25.14 8.28 22.25
N TRP A 704 25.80 8.53 21.13
CA TRP A 704 25.50 9.67 20.25
C TRP A 704 24.06 9.64 19.74
N GLN A 705 23.51 8.45 19.50
CA GLN A 705 22.16 8.30 18.98
C GLN A 705 21.13 8.59 20.07
N ARG A 706 21.42 8.22 21.34
CA ARG A 706 20.54 8.55 22.48
C ARG A 706 20.44 10.06 22.68
N TRP A 707 21.57 10.77 22.67
CA TRP A 707 21.59 12.24 22.71
C TRP A 707 20.87 12.87 21.51
N ASN A 708 21.10 12.34 20.30
CA ASN A 708 20.46 12.88 19.11
C ASN A 708 18.94 12.66 19.12
N ASP A 709 18.47 11.49 19.53
CA ASP A 709 17.04 11.19 19.64
C ASP A 709 16.38 12.06 20.72
N TYR A 710 17.04 12.27 21.87
CA TYR A 710 16.58 13.19 22.90
C TYR A 710 16.49 14.63 22.38
N GLY A 711 17.54 15.11 21.69
CA GLY A 711 17.55 16.44 21.08
C GLY A 711 16.48 16.61 20.00
N ILE A 712 16.23 15.59 19.16
CA ILE A 712 15.15 15.60 18.16
C ILE A 712 13.79 15.73 18.84
N GLY A 713 13.55 14.97 19.92
CA GLY A 713 12.30 15.02 20.66
C GLY A 713 12.03 16.39 21.30
N LEU A 714 13.08 17.07 21.76
CA LEU A 714 12.98 18.45 22.28
C LEU A 714 12.76 19.46 21.15
N LEU A 715 13.50 19.34 20.03
CA LEU A 715 13.37 20.20 18.85
C LEU A 715 11.95 20.19 18.27
N LEU A 716 11.32 19.01 18.19
CA LEU A 716 9.99 18.85 17.60
C LEU A 716 8.85 19.38 18.47
N LYS A 717 9.09 19.70 19.75
CA LYS A 717 8.14 20.44 20.59
C LYS A 717 8.10 21.94 20.32
N GLY A 718 8.93 22.42 19.38
CA GLY A 718 8.95 23.80 18.98
C GLY A 718 9.71 24.68 19.99
N LYS A 719 9.25 25.93 20.16
CA LYS A 719 9.99 26.97 20.88
C LYS A 719 10.16 26.74 22.39
N ALA A 720 9.43 25.78 22.97
CA ALA A 720 9.42 25.56 24.42
C ALA A 720 10.74 24.99 24.96
N GLU A 721 11.45 24.18 24.17
CA GLU A 721 12.62 23.41 24.64
C GLU A 721 13.85 23.52 23.73
N LEU A 722 13.94 24.59 22.91
CA LEU A 722 15.04 24.77 21.96
C LEU A 722 16.41 24.86 22.63
N ARG A 723 16.50 25.45 23.82
CA ARG A 723 17.75 25.52 24.59
C ARG A 723 18.23 24.14 25.02
N GLN A 724 17.33 23.30 25.51
CA GLN A 724 17.66 21.93 25.90
C GLN A 724 18.01 21.09 24.66
N ALA A 725 17.37 21.34 23.52
CA ALA A 725 17.73 20.71 22.25
C ALA A 725 19.15 21.13 21.80
N GLU A 726 19.50 22.42 21.91
CA GLU A 726 20.84 22.93 21.65
C GLU A 726 21.89 22.20 22.50
N ASP A 727 21.66 22.11 23.81
CA ASP A 727 22.56 21.43 24.73
C ASP A 727 22.73 19.94 24.37
N ALA A 728 21.63 19.26 24.03
CA ALA A 728 21.67 17.86 23.58
C ALA A 728 22.49 17.68 22.29
N PHE A 729 22.29 18.54 21.28
CA PHE A 729 23.03 18.43 20.02
C PHE A 729 24.50 18.82 20.14
N LYS A 730 24.87 19.66 21.11
CA LYS A 730 26.29 19.89 21.46
C LYS A 730 26.95 18.63 22.02
N GLU A 731 26.23 17.82 22.82
CA GLU A 731 26.76 16.51 23.24
C GLU A 731 26.96 15.57 22.06
N VAL A 732 26.04 15.57 21.09
CA VAL A 732 26.21 14.81 19.83
C VAL A 732 27.47 15.28 19.07
N GLU A 733 27.69 16.60 18.97
CA GLU A 733 28.88 17.17 18.32
C GLU A 733 30.18 16.75 19.02
N LYS A 734 30.22 16.75 20.37
CA LYS A 734 31.39 16.29 21.15
C LYS A 734 31.76 14.83 20.88
N LEU A 735 30.79 14.01 20.47
CA LEU A 735 30.98 12.62 20.06
C LEU A 735 31.46 12.48 18.61
N ASN A 736 31.92 13.57 17.99
CA ASN A 736 32.43 13.64 16.61
C ASN A 736 31.41 13.21 15.54
N ARG A 737 30.12 13.50 15.78
CA ARG A 737 29.04 13.19 14.85
C ARG A 737 28.57 14.45 14.11
N PHE A 738 28.44 14.34 12.79
CA PHE A 738 27.89 15.43 11.97
C PHE A 738 26.43 15.77 12.33
N ASP A 739 25.71 14.81 12.90
CA ASP A 739 24.31 14.95 13.29
C ASP A 739 24.10 16.13 14.26
N GLY A 740 25.08 16.37 15.15
CA GLY A 740 25.07 17.48 16.11
C GLY A 740 25.03 18.84 15.41
N PRO A 741 26.06 19.23 14.64
CA PRO A 741 26.06 20.47 13.86
C PRO A 741 24.87 20.65 12.91
N ILE A 742 24.43 19.57 12.25
CA ILE A 742 23.25 19.62 11.36
C ILE A 742 21.98 19.97 12.14
N ASN A 743 21.78 19.39 13.31
CA ASN A 743 20.59 19.64 14.11
C ASN A 743 20.67 20.94 14.90
N LEU A 744 21.86 21.38 15.30
CA LEU A 744 22.11 22.75 15.78
C LEU A 744 21.69 23.79 14.74
N ALA A 745 21.98 23.57 13.45
CA ALA A 745 21.52 24.47 12.40
C ALA A 745 19.99 24.60 12.36
N ARG A 746 19.25 23.52 12.65
CA ARG A 746 17.79 23.55 12.74
C ARG A 746 17.31 24.33 13.97
N VAL A 747 17.96 24.16 15.12
CA VAL A 747 17.66 24.93 16.33
C VAL A 747 17.87 26.42 16.05
N TYR A 748 19.04 26.79 15.54
CA TYR A 748 19.38 28.19 15.26
C TYR A 748 18.50 28.82 14.19
N TYR A 749 18.10 28.05 13.18
CA TYR A 749 17.09 28.51 12.22
C TYR A 749 15.76 28.85 12.89
N MET A 750 15.28 28.01 13.82
CA MET A 750 14.03 28.26 14.56
C MET A 750 14.12 29.43 15.54
N GLU A 751 15.30 29.70 16.09
CA GLU A 751 15.58 30.87 16.93
C GLU A 751 15.88 32.15 16.14
N GLY A 752 16.14 32.06 14.84
CA GLY A 752 16.56 33.18 14.00
C GLY A 752 18.03 33.58 14.16
N ARG A 753 18.87 32.68 14.69
CA ARG A 753 20.31 32.87 14.94
C ARG A 753 21.14 32.48 13.72
N LEU A 754 21.09 33.31 12.68
CA LEU A 754 21.61 32.97 11.35
C LEU A 754 23.14 32.83 11.29
N ASP A 755 23.89 33.64 12.05
CA ASP A 755 25.36 33.59 12.05
C ASP A 755 25.86 32.27 12.66
N GLU A 756 25.29 31.86 13.79
CA GLU A 756 25.58 30.57 14.40
C GLU A 756 25.12 29.41 13.51
N MET A 757 23.99 29.54 12.81
CA MET A 757 23.54 28.55 11.83
C MET A 757 24.59 28.34 10.73
N VAL A 758 25.15 29.40 10.17
CA VAL A 758 26.21 29.31 9.14
C VAL A 758 27.48 28.68 9.71
N GLU A 759 27.87 29.06 10.94
CA GLU A 759 29.06 28.51 11.60
C GLU A 759 28.96 26.99 11.76
N VAL A 760 27.85 26.49 12.30
CA VAL A 760 27.67 25.05 12.52
C VAL A 760 27.52 24.28 11.21
N LEU A 761 26.93 24.89 10.17
CA LEU A 761 26.90 24.29 8.83
C LEU A 761 28.31 24.15 8.22
N GLY A 762 29.20 25.13 8.47
CA GLY A 762 30.60 25.03 8.07
C GLY A 762 31.33 23.87 8.77
N ARG A 763 31.04 23.63 10.06
CA ARG A 763 31.56 22.48 10.81
C ARG A 763 30.98 21.16 10.30
N ALA A 764 29.67 21.11 10.05
CA ALA A 764 29.00 19.94 9.47
C ALA A 764 29.62 19.55 8.10
N ALA A 765 29.87 20.54 7.24
CA ALA A 765 30.48 20.33 5.92
C ALA A 765 31.94 19.84 5.99
N SER A 766 32.62 20.05 7.12
CA SER A 766 34.00 19.61 7.34
C SER A 766 34.09 18.19 7.94
N ALA A 767 32.97 17.58 8.34
CA ALA A 767 32.93 16.23 8.87
C ALA A 767 33.33 15.20 7.79
N LYS A 768 34.18 14.23 8.16
CA LYS A 768 34.75 13.24 7.21
C LYS A 768 34.32 11.79 7.47
N ASP A 769 34.00 11.44 8.70
CA ASP A 769 33.70 10.06 9.09
C ASP A 769 32.57 9.96 10.12
N PRO A 770 31.33 9.70 9.69
CA PRO A 770 30.85 9.81 8.30
C PRO A 770 30.73 11.28 7.86
N PRO A 771 30.80 11.57 6.55
CA PRO A 771 30.50 12.88 6.03
C PRO A 771 29.00 13.21 6.19
N ALA A 772 28.70 14.50 6.36
CA ALA A 772 27.31 14.96 6.39
C ALA A 772 26.65 14.77 5.01
N PRO A 773 25.36 14.38 4.94
CA PRO A 773 24.67 14.20 3.68
C PRO A 773 24.60 15.49 2.86
N PRO A 774 25.09 15.50 1.61
CA PRO A 774 25.20 16.74 0.82
C PRO A 774 23.82 17.37 0.54
N TRP A 775 22.77 16.57 0.39
CA TRP A 775 21.41 17.06 0.17
C TRP A 775 20.84 17.80 1.41
N THR A 776 21.10 17.30 2.63
CA THR A 776 20.65 17.97 3.86
C THR A 776 21.44 19.25 4.10
N LEU A 777 22.76 19.23 3.85
CA LEU A 777 23.60 20.41 3.89
C LEU A 777 23.13 21.47 2.90
N ASN A 778 22.97 21.13 1.62
CA ASN A 778 22.52 22.07 0.60
C ASN A 778 21.15 22.66 0.95
N TRP A 779 20.21 21.87 1.48
CA TRP A 779 18.92 22.40 1.93
C TRP A 779 19.07 23.43 3.07
N LEU A 780 19.81 23.11 4.13
CA LEU A 780 20.00 24.03 5.27
C LEU A 780 20.82 25.27 4.87
N THR A 781 21.87 25.12 4.06
CA THR A 781 22.64 26.25 3.52
C THR A 781 21.79 27.10 2.58
N GLY A 782 20.90 26.50 1.80
CA GLY A 782 19.91 27.22 0.99
C GLY A 782 18.99 28.08 1.84
N GLN A 783 18.48 27.53 2.95
CA GLN A 783 17.67 28.28 3.93
C GLN A 783 18.47 29.45 4.54
N ALA A 784 19.69 29.20 5.03
CA ALA A 784 20.53 30.25 5.60
C ALA A 784 20.79 31.40 4.61
N ASN A 785 21.19 31.06 3.37
CA ASN A 785 21.41 32.04 2.31
C ASN A 785 20.16 32.84 1.99
N ARG A 786 18.99 32.18 1.94
CA ARG A 786 17.72 32.85 1.66
C ARG A 786 17.38 33.86 2.75
N GLU A 787 17.49 33.48 4.02
CA GLU A 787 17.22 34.39 5.15
C GLU A 787 18.21 35.56 5.24
N GLN A 788 19.47 35.36 4.80
CA GLN A 788 20.47 36.44 4.68
C GLN A 788 20.29 37.31 3.43
N GLY A 789 19.36 36.97 2.52
CA GLY A 789 19.14 37.69 1.26
C GLY A 789 20.10 37.32 0.13
N HIS A 790 20.95 36.31 0.29
CA HIS A 790 21.83 35.73 -0.73
C HIS A 790 21.02 34.79 -1.66
N LEU A 791 20.08 35.36 -2.41
CA LEU A 791 19.07 34.59 -3.14
C LEU A 791 19.63 33.75 -4.29
N VAL A 792 20.69 34.21 -4.97
CA VAL A 792 21.32 33.47 -6.08
C VAL A 792 21.97 32.19 -5.56
N GLU A 793 22.66 32.28 -4.43
CA GLU A 793 23.29 31.16 -3.75
C GLU A 793 22.25 30.21 -3.17
N ALA A 794 21.15 30.74 -2.62
CA ALA A 794 20.02 29.94 -2.16
C ALA A 794 19.38 29.15 -3.31
N GLU A 795 19.11 29.80 -4.45
CA GLU A 795 18.57 29.13 -5.65
C GLU A 795 19.47 27.97 -6.08
N LYS A 796 20.78 28.22 -6.16
CA LYS A 796 21.77 27.19 -6.52
C LYS A 796 21.76 26.02 -5.54
N ASN A 797 21.67 26.29 -4.24
CA ASN A 797 21.62 25.25 -3.21
C ASN A 797 20.36 24.39 -3.33
N PHE A 798 19.18 24.99 -3.49
CA PHE A 798 17.95 24.22 -3.66
C PHE A 798 17.95 23.42 -4.97
N ARG A 799 18.48 23.97 -6.07
CA ARG A 799 18.66 23.20 -7.32
C ARG A 799 19.58 22.01 -7.15
N LYS A 800 20.70 22.14 -6.42
CA LYS A 800 21.57 20.98 -6.12
C LYS A 800 20.83 19.87 -5.39
N VAL A 801 19.95 20.21 -4.44
CA VAL A 801 19.13 19.18 -3.76
C VAL A 801 18.23 18.45 -4.76
N LEU A 802 17.56 19.18 -5.65
CA LEU A 802 16.54 18.63 -6.54
C LEU A 802 17.11 17.96 -7.81
N GLU A 803 18.30 18.35 -8.25
CA GLU A 803 18.83 18.01 -9.58
C GLU A 803 20.12 17.17 -9.54
N ASP A 804 20.94 17.26 -8.48
CA ASP A 804 22.17 16.49 -8.39
C ASP A 804 21.85 15.00 -8.19
N LYS A 805 22.62 14.13 -8.86
CA LYS A 805 22.55 12.66 -8.70
C LYS A 805 23.91 12.11 -8.30
N THR A 806 24.14 11.97 -7.01
CA THR A 806 25.39 11.38 -6.50
C THR A 806 25.37 9.85 -6.64
N PRO A 807 26.54 9.18 -6.70
CA PRO A 807 26.61 7.72 -6.68
C PRO A 807 25.88 7.11 -5.48
N GLU A 808 26.01 7.74 -4.30
CA GLU A 808 25.31 7.33 -3.09
C GLU A 808 23.78 7.39 -3.25
N MET A 809 23.24 8.47 -3.83
CA MET A 809 21.80 8.57 -4.07
C MET A 809 21.29 7.48 -5.01
N ILE A 810 22.04 7.17 -6.07
CA ILE A 810 21.69 6.11 -7.02
C ILE A 810 21.72 4.74 -6.35
N GLU A 811 22.76 4.46 -5.56
CA GLU A 811 22.91 3.19 -4.82
C GLU A 811 21.77 2.99 -3.80
N LYS A 812 21.44 4.05 -3.06
CA LYS A 812 20.39 4.02 -2.02
C LYS A 812 18.98 4.13 -2.60
N GLY A 813 18.83 4.53 -3.86
CA GLY A 813 17.54 4.75 -4.51
C GLY A 813 16.82 6.03 -4.07
N PHE A 814 17.58 7.09 -3.77
CA PHE A 814 17.02 8.40 -3.38
C PHE A 814 16.73 9.27 -4.60
N ASP A 815 15.58 9.95 -4.55
CA ASP A 815 15.12 10.89 -5.58
C ASP A 815 14.48 12.11 -4.91
N PHE A 816 15.32 13.10 -4.58
CA PHE A 816 14.86 14.35 -3.96
C PHE A 816 14.19 15.31 -4.95
N SER A 817 14.12 14.98 -6.25
CA SER A 817 13.36 15.79 -7.22
C SER A 817 11.86 15.83 -6.91
N LEU A 818 11.41 14.96 -6.00
CA LEU A 818 10.05 14.88 -5.48
C LEU A 818 9.85 15.54 -4.10
N ASP A 819 10.88 16.19 -3.51
CA ASP A 819 10.74 16.91 -2.23
C ASP A 819 9.97 18.23 -2.41
N ILE A 820 8.64 18.17 -2.27
CA ILE A 820 7.77 19.33 -2.52
C ILE A 820 8.09 20.54 -1.63
N GLU A 821 8.66 20.33 -0.45
CA GLU A 821 9.07 21.45 0.42
C GLU A 821 10.29 22.18 -0.14
N VAL A 822 11.25 21.45 -0.69
CA VAL A 822 12.42 22.05 -1.34
C VAL A 822 12.04 22.69 -2.68
N ILE A 823 11.13 22.08 -3.45
CA ILE A 823 10.57 22.68 -4.67
C ILE A 823 9.88 24.01 -4.33
N ASN A 824 9.06 24.05 -3.28
CA ASN A 824 8.40 25.27 -2.84
C ASN A 824 9.40 26.35 -2.41
N LEU A 825 10.46 25.99 -1.68
CA LEU A 825 11.54 26.91 -1.30
C LEU A 825 12.28 27.48 -2.51
N LEU A 826 12.53 26.65 -3.54
CA LEU A 826 13.11 27.11 -4.80
C LEU A 826 12.19 28.13 -5.50
N GLY A 827 10.90 27.83 -5.61
CA GLY A 827 9.91 28.72 -6.24
C GLY A 827 9.77 30.05 -5.49
N LEU A 828 9.77 30.02 -4.15
CA LEU A 828 9.78 31.22 -3.32
C LEU A 828 11.04 32.06 -3.54
N THR A 829 12.20 31.41 -3.59
CA THR A 829 13.49 32.10 -3.84
C THR A 829 13.49 32.79 -5.20
N GLN A 830 13.03 32.11 -6.25
CA GLN A 830 12.90 32.67 -7.60
C GLN A 830 11.95 33.86 -7.63
N PHE A 831 10.84 33.78 -6.89
CA PHE A 831 9.91 34.89 -6.79
C PHE A 831 10.51 36.10 -6.06
N ASP A 832 11.25 35.88 -4.98
CA ASP A 832 11.91 36.96 -4.25
C ASP A 832 13.03 37.62 -5.08
N MET A 833 13.75 36.84 -5.90
CA MET A 833 14.68 37.39 -6.90
C MET A 833 13.96 38.27 -7.93
N ALA A 834 12.78 37.85 -8.41
CA ALA A 834 11.98 38.66 -9.34
C ALA A 834 11.59 40.01 -8.73
N LYS A 835 11.27 40.04 -7.42
CA LYS A 835 10.96 41.29 -6.70
C LYS A 835 12.18 42.24 -6.57
N GLN A 836 13.40 41.70 -6.61
CA GLN A 836 14.65 42.48 -6.60
C GLN A 836 15.02 43.02 -8.00
N ALA A 837 14.61 42.34 -9.07
CA ALA A 837 14.78 42.80 -10.45
C ALA A 837 13.81 43.95 -10.78
N ARG A 838 14.16 45.18 -10.39
CA ARG A 838 13.35 46.40 -10.58
C ARG A 838 13.89 47.28 -11.71
N GLY A 839 12.99 48.07 -12.31
CA GLY A 839 13.30 49.00 -13.39
C GLY A 839 13.14 48.39 -14.79
N ASP A 840 12.92 49.25 -15.79
CA ASP A 840 12.62 48.82 -17.16
C ASP A 840 13.74 47.98 -17.79
N GLU A 841 15.00 48.27 -17.42
CA GLU A 841 16.18 47.54 -17.93
C GLU A 841 16.24 46.07 -17.48
N ARG A 842 15.60 45.72 -16.36
CA ARG A 842 15.58 44.35 -15.80
C ARG A 842 14.22 43.66 -15.96
N ASP A 843 13.31 44.23 -16.75
CA ASP A 843 11.97 43.67 -16.93
C ASP A 843 11.99 42.27 -17.56
N ALA A 844 12.89 42.05 -18.52
CA ALA A 844 13.07 40.73 -19.15
C ALA A 844 13.54 39.67 -18.15
N GLU A 845 14.50 40.03 -17.28
CA GLU A 845 15.00 39.15 -16.22
C GLU A 845 13.91 38.86 -15.18
N ARG A 846 13.17 39.90 -14.75
CA ARG A 846 12.04 39.75 -13.85
C ARG A 846 11.01 38.78 -14.42
N LYS A 847 10.64 38.95 -15.69
CA LYS A 847 9.67 38.09 -16.36
C LYS A 847 10.14 36.64 -16.45
N ASP A 848 11.41 36.42 -16.78
CA ASP A 848 12.02 35.07 -16.77
C ASP A 848 11.95 34.41 -15.38
N LEU A 849 12.31 35.15 -14.33
CA LEU A 849 12.24 34.66 -12.95
C LEU A 849 10.80 34.31 -12.52
N LEU A 850 9.83 35.13 -12.89
CA LEU A 850 8.40 34.85 -12.63
C LEU A 850 7.95 33.57 -13.34
N LEU A 851 8.31 33.39 -14.61
CA LEU A 851 7.97 32.18 -15.38
C LEU A 851 8.65 30.94 -14.81
N ARG A 852 9.91 31.03 -14.40
CA ARG A 852 10.61 29.94 -13.68
C ARG A 852 9.91 29.59 -12.37
N GLY A 853 9.51 30.59 -11.58
CA GLY A 853 8.73 30.38 -10.36
C GLY A 853 7.41 29.64 -10.64
N VAL A 854 6.70 30.02 -11.71
CA VAL A 854 5.47 29.35 -12.15
C VAL A 854 5.74 27.87 -12.48
N ASP A 855 6.78 27.59 -13.27
CA ASP A 855 7.13 26.20 -13.63
C ASP A 855 7.54 25.39 -12.40
N THR A 856 8.26 25.98 -11.45
CA THR A 856 8.64 25.34 -10.19
C THR A 856 7.42 24.98 -9.34
N PHE A 857 6.48 25.91 -9.10
CA PHE A 857 5.27 25.59 -8.33
C PHE A 857 4.32 24.63 -9.06
N LYS A 858 4.31 24.63 -10.40
CA LYS A 858 3.59 23.61 -11.17
C LYS A 858 4.14 22.20 -10.92
N LYS A 859 5.46 22.03 -10.74
CA LYS A 859 6.04 20.74 -10.34
C LYS A 859 5.51 20.28 -8.99
N THR A 860 5.38 21.18 -8.00
CA THR A 860 4.72 20.86 -6.73
C THR A 860 3.30 20.34 -6.96
N LEU A 861 2.49 21.04 -7.78
CA LEU A 861 1.10 20.65 -8.02
C LEU A 861 0.93 19.36 -8.85
N LEU A 862 1.96 18.92 -9.59
CA LEU A 862 1.97 17.61 -10.24
C LEU A 862 2.12 16.46 -9.22
N ILE A 863 2.78 16.72 -8.09
CA ILE A 863 3.03 15.74 -7.03
C ILE A 863 1.90 15.79 -5.99
N ASP A 864 1.61 16.99 -5.49
CA ASP A 864 0.54 17.28 -4.54
C ASP A 864 -0.35 18.42 -5.06
N SER A 865 -1.43 18.04 -5.75
CA SER A 865 -2.40 18.98 -6.33
C SER A 865 -3.23 19.78 -5.32
N GLU A 866 -3.05 19.50 -4.03
CA GLU A 866 -3.76 20.16 -2.92
C GLU A 866 -2.81 21.09 -2.13
N ASN A 867 -1.60 21.35 -2.63
CA ASN A 867 -0.57 22.10 -1.91
C ASN A 867 -0.93 23.59 -1.76
N ILE A 868 -1.23 23.99 -0.54
CA ILE A 868 -1.70 25.34 -0.18
C ILE A 868 -0.67 26.42 -0.57
N SER A 869 0.62 26.16 -0.30
CA SER A 869 1.72 27.08 -0.57
C SER A 869 1.92 27.32 -2.06
N ALA A 870 1.85 26.27 -2.89
CA ALA A 870 1.97 26.40 -4.33
C ALA A 870 0.81 27.20 -4.94
N HIS A 871 -0.44 26.94 -4.53
CA HIS A 871 -1.59 27.71 -4.99
C HIS A 871 -1.50 29.19 -4.60
N TYR A 872 -1.10 29.50 -3.37
CA TYR A 872 -0.91 30.88 -2.92
C TYR A 872 0.11 31.63 -3.79
N ASN A 873 1.27 31.02 -4.03
CA ASN A 873 2.34 31.68 -4.77
C ASN A 873 2.07 31.76 -6.28
N LEU A 874 1.41 30.76 -6.87
CA LEU A 874 0.97 30.83 -8.27
C LEU A 874 -0.02 31.97 -8.48
N HIS A 875 -0.93 32.22 -7.54
CA HIS A 875 -1.82 33.39 -7.60
C HIS A 875 -1.02 34.70 -7.67
N LEU A 876 -0.02 34.88 -6.80
CA LEU A 876 0.83 36.08 -6.77
C LEU A 876 1.66 36.24 -8.06
N LEU A 877 2.27 35.15 -8.54
CA LEU A 877 3.08 35.14 -9.75
C LEU A 877 2.25 35.49 -10.98
N TYR A 878 1.08 34.87 -11.15
CA TYR A 878 0.19 35.16 -12.28
C TYR A 878 -0.37 36.58 -12.23
N THR A 879 -0.60 37.12 -11.04
CA THR A 879 -0.97 38.54 -10.89
C THR A 879 0.13 39.46 -11.40
N GLN A 880 1.40 39.17 -11.08
CA GLN A 880 2.53 39.95 -11.60
C GLN A 880 2.76 39.79 -13.10
N LEU A 881 2.43 38.61 -13.66
CA LEU A 881 2.50 38.34 -15.10
C LEU A 881 1.31 38.92 -15.89
N GLY A 882 0.27 39.44 -15.22
CA GLY A 882 -0.95 39.95 -15.86
C GLY A 882 -1.95 38.86 -16.27
N GLU A 883 -1.74 37.62 -15.84
CA GLU A 883 -2.55 36.43 -16.17
C GLU A 883 -3.74 36.30 -15.21
N LYS A 884 -4.70 37.23 -15.30
CA LYS A 884 -5.80 37.38 -14.33
C LYS A 884 -6.60 36.09 -14.10
N GLN A 885 -6.96 35.38 -15.17
CA GLN A 885 -7.79 34.17 -15.05
C GLN A 885 -7.10 33.07 -14.23
N LEU A 886 -5.81 32.85 -14.47
CA LEU A 886 -5.02 31.87 -13.73
C LEU A 886 -4.79 32.33 -12.28
N ALA A 887 -4.57 33.63 -12.07
CA ALA A 887 -4.44 34.19 -10.72
C ALA A 887 -5.71 33.97 -9.89
N ASP A 888 -6.89 34.24 -10.47
CA ASP A 888 -8.18 34.06 -9.82
C ASP A 888 -8.46 32.58 -9.51
N GLU A 889 -8.10 31.67 -10.43
CA GLU A 889 -8.21 30.22 -10.23
C GLU A 889 -7.38 29.73 -9.03
N HIS A 890 -6.10 30.10 -8.98
CA HIS A 890 -5.21 29.70 -7.91
C HIS A 890 -5.58 30.34 -6.56
N GLN A 891 -6.11 31.57 -6.55
CA GLN A 891 -6.64 32.21 -5.34
C GLN A 891 -7.83 31.43 -4.77
N LYS A 892 -8.74 31.00 -5.64
CA LYS A 892 -9.89 30.19 -5.25
C LYS A 892 -9.45 28.85 -4.66
N LEU A 893 -8.53 28.15 -5.33
CA LEU A 893 -8.00 26.86 -4.86
C LEU A 893 -7.26 27.00 -3.52
N HIS A 894 -6.46 28.05 -3.35
CA HIS A 894 -5.84 28.36 -2.06
C HIS A 894 -6.89 28.53 -0.94
N SER A 895 -7.97 29.26 -1.21
CA SER A 895 -9.04 29.51 -0.23
C SER A 895 -9.81 28.23 0.14
N ILE A 896 -9.95 27.30 -0.80
CA ILE A 896 -10.54 25.96 -0.57
C ILE A 896 -9.68 25.17 0.41
N TYR A 897 -8.38 25.06 0.15
CA TYR A 897 -7.48 24.19 0.91
C TYR A 897 -6.98 24.79 2.24
N LYS A 898 -6.90 26.13 2.37
CA LYS A 898 -6.48 26.81 3.60
C LYS A 898 -7.42 26.48 4.76
N LEU A 899 -6.90 26.33 5.98
CA LEU A 899 -7.73 26.18 7.19
C LEU A 899 -8.53 27.46 7.48
N ASP A 900 -9.69 27.34 8.14
CA ASP A 900 -10.35 28.50 8.75
C ASP A 900 -9.82 28.68 10.17
N GLU A 901 -8.87 29.60 10.35
CA GLU A 901 -8.19 29.78 11.63
C GLU A 901 -9.12 30.30 12.73
N ASN A 902 -10.08 31.19 12.41
CA ASN A 902 -11.00 31.74 13.40
C ASN A 902 -11.94 30.66 13.96
N ALA A 903 -12.48 29.81 13.08
CA ALA A 903 -13.32 28.70 13.51
C ALA A 903 -12.50 27.64 14.27
N ALA A 904 -11.27 27.36 13.83
CA ALA A 904 -10.35 26.44 14.51
C ALA A 904 -10.04 26.90 15.95
N ASP A 905 -9.66 28.17 16.12
CA ASP A 905 -9.31 28.75 17.42
C ASP A 905 -10.49 28.69 18.40
N ARG A 906 -11.72 28.93 17.92
CA ARG A 906 -12.93 28.79 18.74
C ARG A 906 -13.14 27.35 19.20
N ALA A 907 -13.03 26.37 18.31
CA ALA A 907 -13.21 24.96 18.66
C ALA A 907 -12.15 24.51 19.67
N ILE A 908 -10.89 24.90 19.47
CA ILE A 908 -9.78 24.64 20.40
C ILE A 908 -10.05 25.27 21.77
N ALA A 909 -10.48 26.54 21.83
CA ALA A 909 -10.77 27.21 23.09
C ALA A 909 -11.88 26.51 23.89
N LEU A 910 -12.95 26.07 23.22
CA LEU A 910 -14.03 25.30 23.85
C LEU A 910 -13.55 23.93 24.35
N ALA A 911 -12.74 23.23 23.55
CA ALA A 911 -12.19 21.94 23.93
C ALA A 911 -11.27 22.04 25.15
N ARG A 912 -10.43 23.07 25.22
CA ARG A 912 -9.54 23.34 26.35
C ARG A 912 -10.32 23.56 27.66
N GLN A 913 -11.49 24.20 27.59
CA GLN A 913 -12.37 24.36 28.75
C GLN A 913 -13.06 23.05 29.15
N ARG A 914 -13.46 22.23 28.16
CA ARG A 914 -14.23 21.00 28.38
C ARG A 914 -13.37 19.83 28.86
N TYR A 915 -12.13 19.74 28.40
CA TYR A 915 -11.25 18.59 28.64
C TYR A 915 -9.96 19.04 29.34
N PRO A 916 -9.93 19.13 30.68
CA PRO A 916 -8.74 19.57 31.43
C PRO A 916 -7.48 18.74 31.13
N TRP A 917 -7.63 17.42 31.02
CA TRP A 917 -6.54 16.51 30.64
C TRP A 917 -6.07 16.74 29.20
N GLY A 918 -7.01 16.99 28.27
CA GLY A 918 -6.70 17.31 26.88
C GLY A 918 -6.01 18.67 26.74
N ASN A 919 -6.42 19.68 27.53
CA ASN A 919 -5.75 20.97 27.63
C ASN A 919 -4.31 20.80 28.12
N HIS A 920 -4.11 20.07 29.22
CA HIS A 920 -2.79 19.79 29.78
C HIS A 920 -1.87 19.11 28.76
N ALA A 921 -2.38 18.10 28.04
CA ALA A 921 -1.63 17.40 27.01
C ALA A 921 -1.32 18.27 25.78
N ALA A 922 -2.08 19.35 25.53
CA ALA A 922 -1.90 20.27 24.41
C ALA A 922 -0.94 21.43 24.70
N GLU A 923 -0.41 21.53 25.93
CA GLU A 923 0.55 22.57 26.28
C GLU A 923 1.88 22.36 25.52
N PRO A 924 2.58 23.44 25.11
CA PRO A 924 3.88 23.33 24.45
C PRO A 924 4.94 22.59 25.28
N LEU A 925 4.81 22.66 26.61
CA LEU A 925 5.62 21.93 27.58
C LEU A 925 4.69 21.21 28.54
N VAL A 926 4.75 19.88 28.54
CA VAL A 926 3.94 19.02 29.42
C VAL A 926 4.87 18.27 30.37
N ILE A 927 4.55 18.33 31.66
CA ILE A 927 5.15 17.51 32.72
C ILE A 927 4.04 16.66 33.34
N TYR A 928 4.13 15.35 33.16
CA TYR A 928 3.14 14.40 33.66
C TYR A 928 3.48 13.99 35.10
N SER A 929 2.59 14.24 36.05
CA SER A 929 2.84 13.83 37.45
C SER A 929 2.60 12.34 37.66
N LEU A 930 3.55 11.65 38.28
CA LEU A 930 3.41 10.24 38.68
C LEU A 930 2.70 10.06 40.02
N HIS A 931 2.28 11.15 40.67
CA HIS A 931 1.72 11.16 42.04
C HIS A 931 0.29 11.71 42.08
N ARG A 932 -0.42 11.70 40.95
CA ARG A 932 -1.82 12.10 40.93
C ARG A 932 -2.62 11.25 41.93
N PRO A 933 -3.37 11.86 42.88
CA PRO A 933 -4.08 11.12 43.92
C PRO A 933 -5.10 10.10 43.39
N ASP A 934 -5.64 10.36 42.20
CA ASP A 934 -6.64 9.57 41.50
C ASP A 934 -6.05 8.62 40.43
N ALA A 935 -4.72 8.50 40.32
CA ALA A 935 -4.08 7.62 39.34
C ALA A 935 -4.38 6.12 39.61
N PRO A 936 -4.97 5.39 38.64
CA PRO A 936 -5.26 3.96 38.80
C PRO A 936 -3.99 3.14 39.04
N GLY A 937 -3.97 2.32 40.09
CA GLY A 937 -2.82 1.47 40.45
C GLY A 937 -1.81 2.10 41.42
N LEU A 938 -2.00 3.34 41.88
CA LEU A 938 -1.22 3.94 42.97
C LEU A 938 -1.87 3.63 44.33
N GLN A 939 -1.08 3.21 45.34
CA GLN A 939 -1.57 2.63 46.61
C GLN A 939 -2.55 3.51 47.42
N ALA A 940 -2.56 4.84 47.23
CA ALA A 940 -3.53 5.73 47.86
C ALA A 940 -4.99 5.32 47.56
N ASN A 941 -5.24 4.71 46.40
CA ASN A 941 -6.55 4.19 46.03
C ASN A 941 -6.97 2.93 46.78
N GLN A 942 -6.03 2.14 47.33
CA GLN A 942 -6.37 0.93 48.09
C GLN A 942 -6.70 1.22 49.56
N GLU A 943 -5.99 2.16 50.19
CA GLU A 943 -6.25 2.55 51.59
C GLU A 943 -7.46 3.48 51.71
N ARG A 944 -7.65 4.43 50.79
CA ARG A 944 -8.80 5.35 50.81
C ARG A 944 -10.11 4.62 50.49
N ALA A 945 -10.12 3.71 49.50
CA ALA A 945 -11.28 2.86 49.23
C ALA A 945 -11.57 1.88 50.39
N ARG A 946 -10.55 1.32 51.04
CA ARG A 946 -10.73 0.52 52.28
C ARG A 946 -11.33 1.34 53.41
N LEU A 947 -10.84 2.56 53.62
CA LEU A 947 -11.32 3.45 54.67
C LEU A 947 -12.76 3.91 54.40
N GLU A 948 -13.10 4.29 53.18
CA GLU A 948 -14.48 4.68 52.79
C GLU A 948 -15.47 3.50 52.87
N THR A 949 -15.03 2.28 52.55
CA THR A 949 -15.85 1.08 52.73
C THR A 949 -16.03 0.74 54.22
N GLN A 950 -15.01 1.01 55.05
CA GLN A 950 -15.08 0.84 56.51
C GLN A 950 -15.93 1.92 57.20
N THR A 951 -15.92 3.17 56.75
CA THR A 951 -16.84 4.21 57.27
C THR A 951 -18.28 3.99 56.81
N ALA A 952 -18.51 3.47 55.60
CA ALA A 952 -19.85 3.11 55.12
C ALA A 952 -20.45 1.92 55.89
N LEU A 953 -19.64 0.94 56.31
CA LEU A 953 -20.06 -0.19 57.16
C LEU A 953 -20.08 0.16 58.66
N GLY A 954 -19.32 1.16 59.09
CA GLY A 954 -19.26 1.65 60.48
C GLY A 954 -20.37 2.62 60.87
N GLY A 955 -21.11 3.17 59.90
CA GLY A 955 -22.28 4.06 60.12
C GLY A 955 -23.61 3.34 60.35
N ALA A 956 -23.61 2.00 60.35
CA ALA A 956 -24.78 1.16 60.64
C ALA A 956 -24.57 0.34 61.92
N ARG A 957 -24.26 1.01 63.04
CA ARG A 957 -24.35 0.45 64.40
C ARG A 957 -25.08 1.39 65.33
#